data_AF-A0A9E4N5E6-F1
#
_entry.id   AF-A0A9E4N5E6-F1
#
_cell.length_a   1.000
_cell.length_b   1.000
_cell.length_c   1.000
_cell.angle_alpha   90.00
_cell.angle_beta   90.00
_cell.angle_gamma   90.00
#
_symmetry.space_group_name_H-M   'P 1'
#
loop_
_entity.id
_entity.type
_entity.pdbx_description
1 polymer ?
#
loop_
_entity_poly.entity_id
_entity_poly.type
_entity_poly.pdbx_seq_one_letter_code
_entity_poly.pdbx_strand_id
1 'polypeptide(L)'
;AAAALTANAERLVADASEHDRVPVIVRFEKQYNISELKEQHLKSEQFRSRKESRTLKRKQFRQSVFSGLQQQTRDASARLAELLRKHGVKSKLKSLWTINGIALDVPPEMIDEIAALPGVERVTADMRLTMNTPEVEDFDSEPQWNIEKLNAARLWEREVRGEGVVVGIMDSGVDVNHPDLADRWRGGDNSWFDPYGDQELPIDLVGHGTQALGLILAGDESGYQVGMAPEAKWIAARIFDNANQTTLSAIHLAFQWLLDPDGDPLTDDAPHLVNNSWGFANTINQCYQEFDEDIRLLREAGIGVVFSAGNYGPFAETSISPANNAGSLSVGAIDILDEIEFQSSRGPNACDGGIYPKLVAPGSQVYTTDRLPVAYNVVSGTSFAAPHITGALALLKSAFPDTPISQIETALYDSAVDLGEAGADDQYGYGLADVAAAYDLLLGSSGSGDQSLLIFNESQYSVDENTNRLIVTVRRVGSSEGEVSVEYTTSDDDAVAGDDYISQSGRLTFADGETLRTIEIPIINDRDDEENEDFQILLSDVRGNAALGQQNEVEVVILDDDGAGTVAFSAISVAVNESRGEALVSLVRTGGTAGTIEVGYRTVADTALAEVDFVETESTVRFLPGETEKQISIELIDDELFEESERFQLMITELDGDAEIGSPASTTISILNDDPDTNFATISLESVSYEVRENAGQLRVTVFREGNLDIAATVEYSTLGGSATADEDYQSISGTLTFAEGFSRRTLTIDIINDTLYEQESSFTLILSNAGGGAVISDPSTALIRIIDDDALPFVSIQSPTPSSTLGSSSSSLFDQQKSSDRQSNRNSRDKGSSGLQVFEIKLRKSARSKTEELEKMANMDAESEQKHGETSSCGSAEDQTNCGADSETSEQLEELEIDMPEETAGEEVQSTPSSESEAGAEAESSVSPPTETEAIPVTEDQS
;
A
#
# COMPACT_ATOMS: atom_id res chain seq x y z
N ALA A 1 3.17 -2.21 -36.75
CA ALA A 1 4.18 -2.10 -37.81
C ALA A 1 4.97 -3.41 -37.84
N ALA A 2 6.30 -3.42 -37.64
CA ALA A 2 6.85 -4.40 -36.69
C ALA A 2 6.41 -3.96 -35.27
N ALA A 3 6.34 -4.86 -34.29
CA ALA A 3 6.10 -4.44 -32.91
C ALA A 3 7.35 -3.74 -32.35
N ALA A 4 7.15 -2.77 -31.45
CA ALA A 4 8.26 -2.16 -30.73
C ALA A 4 8.82 -3.13 -29.68
N LEU A 5 10.15 -3.19 -29.59
CA LEU A 5 10.84 -3.64 -28.39
C LEU A 5 10.96 -2.45 -27.44
N THR A 6 10.79 -2.67 -26.14
CA THR A 6 11.18 -1.66 -25.15
C THR A 6 12.69 -1.66 -24.94
N ALA A 7 13.30 -0.52 -24.63
CA ALA A 7 14.76 -0.42 -24.40
C ALA A 7 15.31 -1.45 -23.38
N ASN A 8 14.54 -1.78 -22.33
CA ASN A 8 14.90 -2.83 -21.39
C ASN A 8 14.91 -4.25 -22.01
N ALA A 9 14.02 -4.52 -22.96
CA ALA A 9 14.06 -5.77 -23.75
C ALA A 9 15.27 -5.76 -24.69
N GLU A 10 15.53 -4.67 -25.42
CA GLU A 10 16.69 -4.56 -26.33
C GLU A 10 18.02 -4.74 -25.61
N ARG A 11 18.20 -4.10 -24.44
CA ARG A 11 19.38 -4.31 -23.57
C ARG A 11 19.54 -5.78 -23.16
N LEU A 12 18.46 -6.42 -22.72
CA LEU A 12 18.49 -7.85 -22.35
C LEU A 12 18.73 -8.79 -23.55
N VAL A 13 18.41 -8.39 -24.79
CA VAL A 13 18.84 -9.11 -26.00
C VAL A 13 20.34 -8.90 -26.26
N ALA A 14 20.85 -7.69 -26.07
CA ALA A 14 22.25 -7.34 -26.32
C ALA A 14 23.23 -7.97 -25.33
N ASP A 15 22.85 -8.08 -24.05
CA ASP A 15 23.68 -8.65 -22.98
C ASP A 15 23.62 -10.19 -22.91
N ALA A 16 22.60 -10.83 -23.49
CA ALA A 16 22.41 -12.28 -23.45
C ALA A 16 23.28 -13.05 -24.47
N SER A 17 23.77 -14.23 -24.08
CA SER A 17 24.51 -15.11 -24.99
C SER A 17 23.57 -16.01 -25.81
N GLU A 18 24.09 -16.55 -26.93
CA GLU A 18 23.41 -17.48 -27.86
C GLU A 18 22.86 -18.78 -27.23
N HIS A 19 23.05 -18.99 -25.92
CA HIS A 19 22.58 -20.17 -25.17
C HIS A 19 21.64 -19.82 -24.00
N ASP A 20 21.44 -18.54 -23.70
CA ASP A 20 20.63 -18.08 -22.57
C ASP A 20 19.13 -18.08 -22.89
N ARG A 21 18.33 -17.73 -21.88
CA ARG A 21 16.88 -17.53 -22.03
C ARG A 21 16.49 -16.19 -21.45
N VAL A 22 15.97 -15.32 -22.30
CA VAL A 22 15.41 -14.03 -21.91
C VAL A 22 13.95 -14.24 -21.53
N PRO A 23 13.53 -13.87 -20.31
CA PRO A 23 12.13 -13.90 -19.90
C PRO A 23 11.44 -12.65 -20.44
N VAL A 24 10.40 -12.84 -21.26
CA VAL A 24 9.69 -11.74 -21.95
C VAL A 24 8.18 -11.85 -21.78
N ILE A 25 7.51 -10.70 -21.84
CA ILE A 25 6.06 -10.58 -21.99
C ILE A 25 5.79 -10.12 -23.43
N VAL A 26 5.02 -10.92 -24.17
CA VAL A 26 4.58 -10.60 -25.54
C VAL A 26 3.13 -10.13 -25.46
N ARG A 27 2.90 -8.85 -25.75
CA ARG A 27 1.59 -8.20 -25.69
C ARG A 27 0.99 -8.05 -27.08
N PHE A 28 -0.30 -8.33 -27.24
CA PHE A 28 -0.96 -8.42 -28.55
C PHE A 28 -2.06 -7.37 -28.72
N GLU A 29 -2.18 -6.81 -29.93
CA GLU A 29 -3.17 -5.80 -30.32
C GLU A 29 -4.58 -6.17 -29.84
N LYS A 30 -5.30 -5.21 -29.23
CA LYS A 30 -6.62 -5.46 -28.65
C LYS A 30 -7.68 -5.72 -29.72
N GLN A 31 -8.50 -6.76 -29.51
CA GLN A 31 -9.63 -7.10 -30.38
C GLN A 31 -11.00 -6.98 -29.68
N TYR A 32 -11.01 -6.78 -28.36
CA TYR A 32 -12.19 -6.45 -27.56
C TYR A 32 -11.96 -5.11 -26.85
N ASN A 33 -12.93 -4.20 -26.96
CA ASN A 33 -13.00 -2.98 -26.15
C ASN A 33 -14.10 -3.15 -25.07
N ILE A 34 -13.73 -2.97 -23.81
CA ILE A 34 -14.62 -3.14 -22.65
C ILE A 34 -15.77 -2.10 -22.68
N SER A 35 -15.47 -0.87 -23.10
CA SER A 35 -16.45 0.22 -23.19
C SER A 35 -17.52 -0.07 -24.26
N GLU A 36 -17.13 -0.63 -25.41
CA GLU A 36 -18.08 -1.09 -26.43
C GLU A 36 -18.94 -2.26 -25.91
N LEU A 37 -18.37 -3.17 -25.12
CA LEU A 37 -19.13 -4.27 -24.50
C LEU A 37 -20.13 -3.75 -23.46
N LYS A 38 -19.74 -2.77 -22.63
CA LYS A 38 -20.60 -2.10 -21.65
C LYS A 38 -21.77 -1.41 -22.37
N GLU A 39 -21.50 -0.65 -23.44
CA GLU A 39 -22.53 -0.10 -24.31
C GLU A 39 -23.44 -1.17 -24.94
N GLN A 40 -22.89 -2.24 -25.52
CA GLN A 40 -23.66 -3.30 -26.16
C GLN A 40 -24.54 -4.05 -25.15
N HIS A 41 -24.07 -4.23 -23.91
CA HIS A 41 -24.85 -4.81 -22.83
C HIS A 41 -26.03 -3.90 -22.47
N LEU A 42 -25.78 -2.61 -22.20
CA LEU A 42 -26.81 -1.59 -21.90
C LEU A 42 -27.83 -1.45 -23.04
N LYS A 43 -27.37 -1.43 -24.30
CA LYS A 43 -28.22 -1.43 -25.50
C LYS A 43 -29.06 -2.71 -25.59
N SER A 44 -28.57 -3.86 -25.11
CA SER A 44 -29.35 -5.10 -25.02
C SER A 44 -30.35 -5.12 -23.85
N GLU A 45 -30.05 -4.43 -22.74
CA GLU A 45 -30.94 -4.33 -21.57
C GLU A 45 -32.25 -3.64 -21.91
N GLN A 46 -32.22 -2.60 -22.75
CA GLN A 46 -33.40 -1.89 -23.24
C GLN A 46 -34.44 -2.80 -23.93
N PHE A 47 -34.02 -3.99 -24.40
CA PHE A 47 -34.89 -4.97 -25.05
C PHE A 47 -35.18 -6.23 -24.20
N ARG A 48 -34.60 -6.38 -23.00
CA ARG A 48 -34.84 -7.52 -22.10
C ARG A 48 -35.93 -7.23 -21.06
N SER A 49 -36.56 -8.28 -20.52
CA SER A 49 -37.72 -8.12 -19.64
C SER A 49 -37.34 -7.65 -18.23
N ARG A 50 -38.17 -6.80 -17.61
CA ARG A 50 -38.02 -6.25 -16.24
C ARG A 50 -38.20 -7.29 -15.11
N LYS A 51 -37.64 -8.51 -15.25
CA LYS A 51 -37.89 -9.64 -14.34
C LYS A 51 -36.64 -10.38 -13.85
N GLU A 52 -35.46 -9.98 -14.29
CA GLU A 52 -34.18 -10.48 -13.80
C GLU A 52 -33.59 -9.50 -12.76
N SER A 53 -33.01 -10.02 -11.67
CA SER A 53 -32.40 -9.19 -10.62
C SER A 53 -31.13 -8.49 -11.12
N ARG A 54 -30.86 -7.27 -10.63
CA ARG A 54 -29.66 -6.46 -10.92
C ARG A 54 -28.37 -7.29 -10.73
N THR A 55 -28.30 -8.07 -9.66
CA THR A 55 -27.18 -8.98 -9.33
C THR A 55 -26.92 -10.03 -10.41
N LEU A 56 -27.98 -10.66 -10.94
CA LEU A 56 -27.85 -11.72 -11.95
C LEU A 56 -27.33 -11.18 -13.28
N LYS A 57 -27.72 -9.95 -13.63
CA LYS A 57 -27.23 -9.27 -14.83
C LYS A 57 -25.75 -8.89 -14.72
N ARG A 58 -25.32 -8.33 -13.58
CA ARG A 58 -23.91 -8.00 -13.32
C ARG A 58 -23.00 -9.23 -13.45
N LYS A 59 -23.44 -10.39 -12.93
CA LYS A 59 -22.73 -11.68 -13.13
C LYS A 59 -22.68 -12.13 -14.60
N GLN A 60 -23.80 -12.05 -15.34
CA GLN A 60 -23.80 -12.35 -16.78
C GLN A 60 -22.88 -11.41 -17.58
N PHE A 61 -22.79 -10.12 -17.20
CA PHE A 61 -21.87 -9.17 -17.81
C PHE A 61 -20.40 -9.53 -17.51
N ARG A 62 -20.03 -9.74 -16.22
CA ARG A 62 -18.69 -10.17 -15.80
C ARG A 62 -18.23 -11.41 -16.58
N GLN A 63 -19.06 -12.45 -16.64
CA GLN A 63 -18.79 -13.66 -17.42
C GLN A 63 -18.57 -13.35 -18.92
N SER A 64 -19.36 -12.46 -19.53
CA SER A 64 -19.19 -12.11 -20.95
C SER A 64 -17.89 -11.34 -21.24
N VAL A 65 -17.42 -10.49 -20.32
CA VAL A 65 -16.15 -9.78 -20.45
C VAL A 65 -14.98 -10.75 -20.29
N PHE A 66 -14.92 -11.51 -19.19
CA PHE A 66 -13.78 -12.38 -18.90
C PHE A 66 -13.64 -13.50 -19.94
N SER A 67 -14.76 -14.12 -20.36
CA SER A 67 -14.71 -15.16 -21.41
C SER A 67 -14.27 -14.61 -22.77
N GLY A 68 -14.53 -13.33 -23.08
CA GLY A 68 -14.02 -12.63 -24.25
C GLY A 68 -12.51 -12.38 -24.18
N LEU A 69 -12.04 -11.76 -23.09
CA LEU A 69 -10.61 -11.49 -22.83
C LEU A 69 -9.77 -12.78 -22.89
N GLN A 70 -10.16 -13.79 -22.11
CA GLN A 70 -9.51 -15.10 -22.13
C GLN A 70 -9.51 -15.75 -23.53
N GLN A 71 -10.55 -15.53 -24.35
CA GLN A 71 -10.60 -16.09 -25.70
C GLN A 71 -9.62 -15.39 -26.65
N GLN A 72 -9.55 -14.06 -26.60
CA GLN A 72 -8.59 -13.27 -27.37
C GLN A 72 -7.15 -13.73 -27.09
N THR A 73 -6.80 -13.93 -25.81
CA THR A 73 -5.46 -14.38 -25.42
C THR A 73 -5.21 -15.85 -25.75
N ARG A 74 -6.23 -16.73 -25.72
CA ARG A 74 -6.11 -18.11 -26.25
C ARG A 74 -5.79 -18.11 -27.76
N ASP A 75 -6.41 -17.24 -28.55
CA ASP A 75 -6.20 -17.15 -30.00
C ASP A 75 -4.89 -16.40 -30.37
N ALA A 76 -4.35 -15.56 -29.48
CA ALA A 76 -2.96 -15.09 -29.53
C ALA A 76 -1.96 -16.21 -29.20
N SER A 77 -2.20 -16.95 -28.12
CA SER A 77 -1.32 -18.01 -27.63
C SER A 77 -1.18 -19.17 -28.62
N ALA A 78 -2.25 -19.52 -29.34
CA ALA A 78 -2.20 -20.51 -30.42
C ALA A 78 -1.21 -20.11 -31.54
N ARG A 79 -1.12 -18.82 -31.89
CA ARG A 79 -0.18 -18.30 -32.90
C ARG A 79 1.27 -18.36 -32.41
N LEU A 80 1.54 -17.89 -31.20
CA LEU A 80 2.87 -17.92 -30.60
C LEU A 80 3.38 -19.35 -30.37
N ALA A 81 2.52 -20.25 -29.90
CA ALA A 81 2.83 -21.66 -29.72
C ALA A 81 3.19 -22.37 -31.03
N GLU A 82 2.58 -21.99 -32.17
CA GLU A 82 2.97 -22.51 -33.48
C GLU A 82 4.37 -22.02 -33.90
N LEU A 83 4.71 -20.74 -33.65
CA LEU A 83 6.05 -20.21 -33.94
C LEU A 83 7.14 -20.90 -33.13
N LEU A 84 6.95 -21.08 -31.82
CA LEU A 84 7.90 -21.77 -30.94
C LEU A 84 8.07 -23.24 -31.38
N ARG A 85 6.96 -23.91 -31.72
CA ARG A 85 6.97 -25.29 -32.24
C ARG A 85 7.71 -25.42 -33.57
N LYS A 86 7.61 -24.43 -34.47
CA LYS A 86 8.35 -24.38 -35.75
C LYS A 86 9.87 -24.39 -35.51
N HIS A 87 10.36 -23.73 -34.48
CA HIS A 87 11.78 -23.69 -34.10
C HIS A 87 12.19 -24.77 -33.08
N GLY A 88 11.26 -25.63 -32.66
CA GLY A 88 11.50 -26.70 -31.68
C GLY A 88 11.71 -26.20 -30.24
N VAL A 89 11.50 -24.91 -29.99
CA VAL A 89 11.63 -24.29 -28.67
C VAL A 89 10.50 -24.78 -27.77
N LYS A 90 10.87 -25.11 -26.54
CA LYS A 90 9.95 -25.44 -25.44
C LYS A 90 10.11 -24.37 -24.36
N SER A 91 8.98 -23.78 -23.98
CA SER A 91 8.84 -22.76 -22.93
C SER A 91 7.46 -22.91 -22.29
N LYS A 92 7.30 -22.53 -21.03
CA LYS A 92 5.99 -22.51 -20.36
C LYS A 92 5.30 -21.19 -20.73
N LEU A 93 4.19 -21.27 -21.46
CA LEU A 93 3.38 -20.09 -21.78
C LEU A 93 2.50 -19.75 -20.56
N LYS A 94 2.80 -18.64 -19.87
CA LYS A 94 1.90 -18.03 -18.88
C LYS A 94 0.91 -17.14 -19.65
N SER A 95 -0.40 -17.36 -19.52
CA SER A 95 -1.42 -16.48 -20.10
C SER A 95 -1.70 -15.32 -19.16
N LEU A 96 -1.61 -14.09 -19.65
CA LEU A 96 -1.93 -12.84 -18.95
C LEU A 96 -3.13 -12.21 -19.66
N TRP A 97 -4.35 -12.72 -19.40
CA TRP A 97 -5.53 -12.37 -20.21
C TRP A 97 -6.10 -10.99 -19.94
N THR A 98 -5.70 -10.32 -18.86
CA THR A 98 -6.03 -8.92 -18.55
C THR A 98 -5.43 -7.98 -19.59
N ILE A 99 -4.10 -8.00 -19.76
CA ILE A 99 -3.34 -7.22 -20.73
C ILE A 99 -3.28 -7.82 -22.15
N ASN A 100 -4.03 -8.90 -22.42
CA ASN A 100 -3.90 -9.72 -23.63
C ASN A 100 -2.44 -10.15 -23.95
N GLY A 101 -1.69 -10.50 -22.91
CA GLY A 101 -0.26 -10.80 -22.96
C GLY A 101 0.07 -12.27 -22.70
N ILE A 102 1.32 -12.64 -22.99
CA ILE A 102 1.86 -13.97 -22.72
C ILE A 102 3.29 -13.85 -22.22
N ALA A 103 3.57 -14.34 -21.01
CA ALA A 103 4.92 -14.42 -20.48
C ALA A 103 5.58 -15.79 -20.77
N LEU A 104 6.84 -15.77 -21.20
CA LEU A 104 7.61 -16.95 -21.59
C LEU A 104 9.13 -16.69 -21.64
N ASP A 105 9.93 -17.74 -21.46
CA ASP A 105 11.39 -17.68 -21.63
C ASP A 105 11.80 -18.07 -23.05
N VAL A 106 12.46 -17.19 -23.82
CA VAL A 106 12.86 -17.45 -25.22
C VAL A 106 14.35 -17.27 -25.45
N PRO A 107 14.94 -17.95 -26.46
CA PRO A 107 16.28 -17.62 -26.94
C PRO A 107 16.31 -16.17 -27.51
N PRO A 108 17.42 -15.42 -27.37
CA PRO A 108 17.52 -14.04 -27.87
C PRO A 108 17.18 -13.91 -29.36
N GLU A 109 17.64 -14.86 -30.19
CA GLU A 109 17.47 -14.84 -31.65
C GLU A 109 16.03 -15.04 -32.14
N MET A 110 15.10 -15.36 -31.23
CA MET A 110 13.67 -15.46 -31.53
C MET A 110 12.89 -14.16 -31.28
N ILE A 111 13.46 -13.19 -30.55
CA ILE A 111 12.72 -12.01 -30.10
C ILE A 111 12.29 -11.13 -31.29
N ASP A 112 13.15 -10.94 -32.29
CA ASP A 112 12.80 -10.23 -33.53
C ASP A 112 11.68 -10.93 -34.33
N GLU A 113 11.70 -12.27 -34.44
CA GLU A 113 10.65 -13.01 -35.16
C GLU A 113 9.32 -13.01 -34.39
N ILE A 114 9.37 -12.89 -33.06
CA ILE A 114 8.20 -12.71 -32.20
C ILE A 114 7.64 -11.29 -32.34
N ALA A 115 8.47 -10.24 -32.31
CA ALA A 115 8.06 -8.85 -32.57
C ALA A 115 7.54 -8.64 -34.01
N ALA A 116 7.96 -9.48 -34.97
CA ALA A 116 7.44 -9.51 -36.33
C ALA A 116 6.13 -10.32 -36.51
N LEU A 117 5.55 -10.92 -35.45
CA LEU A 117 4.29 -11.66 -35.56
C LEU A 117 3.09 -10.71 -35.81
N PRO A 118 2.20 -11.03 -36.77
CA PRO A 118 1.00 -10.22 -37.01
C PRO A 118 0.09 -10.12 -35.78
N GLY A 119 -0.11 -8.89 -35.32
CA GLY A 119 -0.94 -8.56 -34.15
C GLY A 119 -0.21 -8.59 -32.81
N VAL A 120 1.13 -8.60 -32.78
CA VAL A 120 1.91 -8.21 -31.58
C VAL A 120 1.98 -6.68 -31.54
N GLU A 121 1.70 -6.13 -30.37
CA GLU A 121 1.72 -4.69 -30.07
C GLU A 121 3.12 -4.27 -29.60
N ARG A 122 3.64 -4.97 -28.58
CA ARG A 122 4.91 -4.69 -27.92
C ARG A 122 5.52 -5.96 -27.34
N VAL A 123 6.85 -6.01 -27.22
CA VAL A 123 7.55 -7.04 -26.44
C VAL A 123 8.33 -6.37 -25.30
N THR A 124 7.96 -6.69 -24.07
CA THR A 124 8.63 -6.22 -22.83
C THR A 124 9.48 -7.33 -22.21
N ALA A 125 10.48 -6.94 -21.43
CA ALA A 125 11.17 -7.87 -20.54
C ALA A 125 10.28 -8.19 -19.33
N ASP A 126 10.25 -9.44 -18.87
CA ASP A 126 9.62 -9.82 -17.60
C ASP A 126 10.58 -9.44 -16.46
N MET A 127 10.65 -8.15 -16.16
CA MET A 127 11.62 -7.56 -15.23
C MET A 127 11.49 -8.17 -13.83
N ARG A 128 12.64 -8.36 -13.19
CA ARG A 128 12.74 -8.71 -11.76
C ARG A 128 12.77 -7.45 -10.92
N LEU A 129 12.05 -7.49 -9.81
CA LEU A 129 11.95 -6.42 -8.82
C LEU A 129 12.19 -7.03 -7.44
N THR A 130 12.71 -6.24 -6.52
CA THR A 130 12.96 -6.65 -5.12
C THR A 130 12.16 -5.71 -4.21
N MET A 131 11.49 -6.25 -3.21
CA MET A 131 10.88 -5.41 -2.17
C MET A 131 11.97 -4.87 -1.25
N ASN A 132 12.01 -3.55 -1.05
CA ASN A 132 12.76 -2.95 0.04
C ASN A 132 12.08 -3.36 1.35
N THR A 133 12.79 -4.09 2.21
CA THR A 133 12.31 -4.38 3.57
C THR A 133 12.43 -3.10 4.40
N PRO A 134 11.36 -2.63 5.07
CA PRO A 134 11.50 -1.54 6.03
C PRO A 134 12.44 -1.96 7.16
N GLU A 135 13.14 -0.98 7.72
CA GLU A 135 13.97 -1.19 8.90
C GLU A 135 13.09 -1.38 10.14
N VAL A 136 13.56 -2.16 11.11
CA VAL A 136 12.80 -2.46 12.33
C VAL A 136 13.19 -1.43 13.39
N GLU A 137 12.26 -0.53 13.72
CA GLU A 137 12.47 0.52 14.71
C GLU A 137 11.95 0.08 16.08
N ASP A 138 12.88 -0.08 17.03
CA ASP A 138 12.62 -0.70 18.36
C ASP A 138 12.07 0.35 19.36
N PHE A 139 10.89 0.93 19.05
CA PHE A 139 10.26 2.03 19.81
C PHE A 139 8.86 1.71 20.35
N ASP A 140 8.52 2.35 21.48
CA ASP A 140 7.31 2.10 22.29
C ASP A 140 6.15 3.02 21.85
N SER A 141 5.37 2.59 20.85
CA SER A 141 4.21 3.34 20.33
C SER A 141 2.94 3.10 21.16
N GLU A 142 2.14 4.14 21.44
CA GLU A 142 0.83 3.96 22.11
C GLU A 142 -0.12 3.10 21.26
N PRO A 143 -0.52 1.90 21.71
CA PRO A 143 -1.36 1.02 20.89
C PRO A 143 -2.73 1.67 20.65
N GLN A 144 -3.19 1.61 19.40
CA GLN A 144 -4.45 2.18 18.88
C GLN A 144 -4.45 3.67 18.53
N TRP A 145 -3.36 4.43 18.74
CA TRP A 145 -3.33 5.87 18.39
C TRP A 145 -3.77 6.11 16.94
N ASN A 146 -3.29 5.25 16.04
CA ASN A 146 -3.55 5.24 14.60
C ASN A 146 -5.04 5.00 14.25
N ILE A 147 -5.76 4.24 15.07
CA ILE A 147 -7.18 3.92 14.84
C ILE A 147 -8.06 5.05 15.37
N GLU A 148 -7.70 5.63 16.52
CA GLU A 148 -8.41 6.77 17.10
C GLU A 148 -8.24 8.02 16.23
N LYS A 149 -7.04 8.25 15.67
CA LYS A 149 -6.72 9.35 14.75
C LYS A 149 -7.69 9.43 13.56
N LEU A 150 -8.02 8.28 12.97
CA LEU A 150 -8.94 8.14 11.83
C LEU A 150 -10.43 8.10 12.25
N ASN A 151 -10.74 8.30 13.53
CA ASN A 151 -12.08 8.19 14.13
C ASN A 151 -12.81 6.84 13.92
N ALA A 152 -12.10 5.80 13.48
CA ALA A 152 -12.68 4.51 13.09
C ALA A 152 -13.40 3.77 14.25
N ALA A 153 -12.91 3.95 15.48
CA ALA A 153 -13.54 3.38 16.69
C ALA A 153 -15.02 3.79 16.86
N ARG A 154 -15.44 4.94 16.33
CA ARG A 154 -16.85 5.40 16.37
C ARG A 154 -17.80 4.55 15.51
N LEU A 155 -17.28 3.80 14.53
CA LEU A 155 -18.09 2.84 13.77
C LEU A 155 -18.26 1.52 14.55
N TRP A 156 -17.26 1.12 15.33
CA TRP A 156 -17.37 -0.06 16.20
C TRP A 156 -18.42 0.13 17.32
N GLU A 157 -18.60 1.36 17.83
CA GLU A 157 -19.71 1.72 18.73
C GLU A 157 -21.10 1.56 18.09
N ARG A 158 -21.17 1.58 16.75
CA ARG A 158 -22.38 1.48 15.93
C ARG A 158 -22.63 0.05 15.41
N GLU A 159 -21.93 -0.95 15.96
CA GLU A 159 -21.96 -2.37 15.51
C GLU A 159 -21.55 -2.54 14.03
N VAL A 160 -20.52 -1.80 13.59
CA VAL A 160 -19.90 -1.91 12.26
C VAL A 160 -18.40 -2.20 12.42
N ARG A 161 -17.94 -3.39 12.02
CA ARG A 161 -16.55 -3.87 12.19
C ARG A 161 -15.94 -4.51 10.93
N GLY A 162 -16.57 -4.42 9.76
CA GLY A 162 -16.07 -4.98 8.49
C GLY A 162 -16.81 -6.24 8.02
N GLU A 163 -17.95 -6.54 8.63
CA GLU A 163 -18.75 -7.74 8.45
C GLU A 163 -19.12 -7.98 6.98
N GLY A 164 -18.86 -9.19 6.49
CA GLY A 164 -19.19 -9.59 5.11
C GLY A 164 -18.26 -9.01 4.03
N VAL A 165 -17.35 -8.11 4.38
CA VAL A 165 -16.32 -7.59 3.46
C VAL A 165 -15.17 -8.59 3.33
N VAL A 166 -14.61 -8.65 2.13
CA VAL A 166 -13.43 -9.45 1.81
C VAL A 166 -12.36 -8.53 1.27
N VAL A 167 -11.17 -8.56 1.85
CA VAL A 167 -10.00 -7.79 1.40
C VAL A 167 -8.98 -8.75 0.77
N GLY A 168 -8.47 -8.37 -0.39
CA GLY A 168 -7.30 -8.98 -1.01
C GLY A 168 -6.03 -8.23 -0.60
N ILE A 169 -4.94 -8.95 -0.35
CA ILE A 169 -3.61 -8.36 -0.19
C ILE A 169 -2.64 -8.94 -1.23
N MET A 170 -1.83 -8.08 -1.84
CA MET A 170 -0.76 -8.43 -2.78
C MET A 170 0.58 -8.05 -2.18
N ASP A 171 1.29 -9.01 -1.59
CA ASP A 171 2.49 -8.72 -0.77
C ASP A 171 3.42 -9.94 -0.63
N SER A 172 4.31 -9.95 0.38
CA SER A 172 5.28 -11.03 0.66
C SER A 172 4.66 -12.36 1.09
N GLY A 173 3.41 -12.34 1.55
CA GLY A 173 2.69 -13.49 2.10
C GLY A 173 1.81 -13.08 3.28
N VAL A 174 1.26 -14.06 3.99
CA VAL A 174 0.55 -13.87 5.28
C VAL A 174 0.77 -15.12 6.14
N ASP A 175 1.17 -14.98 7.40
CA ASP A 175 1.18 -16.12 8.33
C ASP A 175 -0.25 -16.52 8.77
N VAL A 176 -0.79 -17.57 8.15
CA VAL A 176 -2.13 -18.13 8.47
C VAL A 176 -2.27 -18.65 9.90
N ASN A 177 -1.16 -18.80 10.64
CA ASN A 177 -1.14 -19.31 12.01
C ASN A 177 -1.13 -18.19 13.06
N HIS A 178 -0.99 -16.92 12.65
CA HIS A 178 -1.01 -15.79 13.56
C HIS A 178 -2.37 -15.69 14.27
N PRO A 179 -2.42 -15.58 15.62
CA PRO A 179 -3.68 -15.64 16.38
C PRO A 179 -4.72 -14.62 15.88
N ASP A 180 -4.30 -13.38 15.68
CA ASP A 180 -5.20 -12.32 15.20
C ASP A 180 -5.63 -12.43 13.72
N LEU A 181 -5.02 -13.30 12.91
CA LEU A 181 -5.31 -13.42 11.47
C LEU A 181 -5.94 -14.76 11.08
N ALA A 182 -5.71 -15.84 11.85
CA ALA A 182 -6.11 -17.20 11.51
C ALA A 182 -7.62 -17.36 11.28
N ASP A 183 -8.45 -16.95 12.25
CA ASP A 183 -9.92 -17.03 12.17
C ASP A 183 -10.54 -16.00 11.18
N ARG A 184 -9.69 -15.15 10.59
CA ARG A 184 -10.05 -14.13 9.60
C ARG A 184 -9.71 -14.53 8.17
N TRP A 185 -8.96 -15.61 7.97
CA TRP A 185 -8.77 -16.18 6.64
C TRP A 185 -10.10 -16.66 6.09
N ARG A 186 -10.43 -16.31 4.83
CA ARG A 186 -11.67 -16.79 4.19
C ARG A 186 -11.69 -18.31 4.03
N GLY A 187 -10.53 -18.92 3.86
CA GLY A 187 -10.37 -20.37 3.68
C GLY A 187 -10.78 -20.88 2.29
N GLY A 188 -10.41 -22.13 2.02
CA GLY A 188 -10.66 -22.77 0.73
C GLY A 188 -9.62 -22.42 -0.36
N ASP A 189 -9.67 -23.20 -1.43
CA ASP A 189 -8.66 -23.21 -2.51
C ASP A 189 -8.60 -21.89 -3.32
N ASN A 190 -9.58 -21.00 -3.15
CA ASN A 190 -9.69 -19.68 -3.79
C ASN A 190 -9.39 -18.51 -2.84
N SER A 191 -8.67 -18.76 -1.74
CA SER A 191 -8.32 -17.74 -0.73
C SER A 191 -6.81 -17.59 -0.49
N TRP A 192 -6.00 -18.21 -1.36
CA TRP A 192 -4.54 -18.11 -1.41
C TRP A 192 -4.06 -18.24 -2.86
N PHE A 193 -3.07 -17.45 -3.26
CA PHE A 193 -2.43 -17.57 -4.57
C PHE A 193 -0.92 -17.40 -4.49
N ASP A 194 -0.21 -18.36 -5.06
CA ASP A 194 1.25 -18.35 -5.25
C ASP A 194 1.53 -18.57 -6.75
N PRO A 195 2.03 -17.55 -7.48
CA PRO A 195 2.31 -17.65 -8.92
C PRO A 195 3.58 -18.46 -9.23
N TYR A 196 4.42 -18.75 -8.22
CA TYR A 196 5.58 -19.62 -8.31
C TYR A 196 5.17 -21.08 -8.11
N GLY A 197 4.26 -21.31 -7.16
CA GLY A 197 3.73 -22.63 -6.78
C GLY A 197 4.63 -23.38 -5.80
N ASP A 198 5.31 -22.64 -4.92
CA ASP A 198 6.18 -23.18 -3.87
C ASP A 198 5.40 -23.55 -2.59
N GLN A 199 4.26 -22.89 -2.33
CA GLN A 199 3.51 -23.00 -1.07
C GLN A 199 2.02 -23.35 -1.27
N GLU A 200 1.59 -24.51 -0.75
CA GLU A 200 0.18 -24.97 -0.78
C GLU A 200 -0.74 -24.25 0.24
N LEU A 201 -0.19 -23.44 1.15
CA LEU A 201 -0.91 -22.72 2.22
C LEU A 201 -0.33 -21.31 2.38
N PRO A 202 -1.10 -20.35 2.95
CA PRO A 202 -0.57 -19.02 3.23
C PRO A 202 0.56 -19.08 4.25
N ILE A 203 1.67 -18.45 3.89
CA ILE A 203 2.85 -18.26 4.73
C ILE A 203 3.50 -16.93 4.32
N ASP A 204 4.09 -16.24 5.29
CA ASP A 204 4.99 -15.12 5.09
C ASP A 204 6.38 -15.51 5.61
N LEU A 205 7.43 -15.11 4.88
CA LEU A 205 8.83 -15.29 5.31
C LEU A 205 9.49 -13.95 5.62
N VAL A 206 8.94 -12.84 5.11
CA VAL A 206 9.51 -11.49 5.21
C VAL A 206 8.93 -10.76 6.41
N GLY A 207 7.62 -10.90 6.65
CA GLY A 207 6.85 -10.25 7.72
C GLY A 207 5.96 -9.11 7.18
N HIS A 208 6.36 -8.45 6.09
CA HIS A 208 5.74 -7.25 5.55
C HIS A 208 4.26 -7.42 5.19
N GLY A 209 3.87 -8.49 4.50
CA GLY A 209 2.47 -8.75 4.16
C GLY A 209 1.62 -9.11 5.39
N THR A 210 2.22 -9.72 6.41
CA THR A 210 1.58 -9.96 7.71
C THR A 210 1.38 -8.65 8.48
N GLN A 211 2.37 -7.75 8.47
CA GLN A 211 2.34 -6.42 9.06
C GLN A 211 1.29 -5.51 8.39
N ALA A 212 1.26 -5.49 7.06
CA ALA A 212 0.27 -4.74 6.30
C ALA A 212 -1.15 -5.27 6.51
N LEU A 213 -1.37 -6.59 6.49
CA LEU A 213 -2.70 -7.16 6.76
C LEU A 213 -3.19 -6.92 8.19
N GLY A 214 -2.29 -6.88 9.16
CA GLY A 214 -2.60 -6.59 10.57
C GLY A 214 -3.40 -5.32 10.73
N LEU A 215 -2.89 -4.21 10.19
CA LEU A 215 -3.53 -2.88 10.26
C LEU A 215 -4.90 -2.83 9.56
N ILE A 216 -5.13 -3.67 8.54
CA ILE A 216 -6.44 -3.78 7.89
C ILE A 216 -7.46 -4.42 8.84
N LEU A 217 -7.14 -5.58 9.44
CA LEU A 217 -8.17 -6.46 10.04
C LEU A 217 -7.72 -7.43 11.15
N ALA A 218 -6.53 -7.31 11.73
CA ALA A 218 -6.20 -8.06 12.96
C ALA A 218 -7.21 -7.80 14.09
N GLY A 219 -7.33 -8.73 15.03
CA GLY A 219 -8.22 -8.62 16.19
C GLY A 219 -7.55 -7.97 17.40
N ASP A 220 -7.91 -8.48 18.58
CA ASP A 220 -7.50 -8.06 19.91
C ASP A 220 -6.78 -9.16 20.71
N GLU A 221 -6.28 -10.25 20.08
CA GLU A 221 -5.53 -11.32 20.76
C GLU A 221 -4.17 -10.83 21.31
N SER A 222 -3.66 -9.68 20.85
CA SER A 222 -2.53 -8.97 21.47
C SER A 222 -2.84 -8.40 22.88
N GLY A 223 -4.13 -8.29 23.23
CA GLY A 223 -4.64 -7.47 24.34
C GLY A 223 -5.15 -6.09 23.89
N TYR A 224 -4.79 -5.66 22.68
CA TYR A 224 -5.25 -4.44 22.02
C TYR A 224 -5.79 -4.77 20.62
N GLN A 225 -6.93 -4.18 20.25
CA GLN A 225 -7.45 -4.21 18.89
C GLN A 225 -6.46 -3.56 17.91
N VAL A 226 -5.88 -4.34 16.98
CA VAL A 226 -4.81 -3.91 16.06
C VAL A 226 -5.35 -3.44 14.70
N GLY A 227 -6.31 -4.18 14.13
CA GLY A 227 -6.86 -3.87 12.81
C GLY A 227 -8.02 -2.87 12.83
N MET A 228 -8.18 -2.13 11.73
CA MET A 228 -9.30 -1.20 11.53
C MET A 228 -10.66 -1.91 11.39
N ALA A 229 -10.70 -3.03 10.64
CA ALA A 229 -11.91 -3.77 10.28
C ALA A 229 -11.87 -5.24 10.79
N PRO A 230 -11.92 -5.48 12.11
CA PRO A 230 -11.66 -6.79 12.72
C PRO A 230 -12.67 -7.91 12.43
N GLU A 231 -13.77 -7.67 11.73
CA GLU A 231 -14.71 -8.72 11.28
C GLU A 231 -14.69 -8.96 9.75
N ALA A 232 -13.84 -8.23 9.01
CA ALA A 232 -13.56 -8.53 7.62
C ALA A 232 -12.83 -9.88 7.45
N LYS A 233 -12.90 -10.46 6.25
CA LYS A 233 -12.16 -11.67 5.88
C LYS A 233 -11.09 -11.37 4.83
N TRP A 234 -10.00 -12.14 4.86
CA TRP A 234 -8.88 -11.92 3.94
C TRP A 234 -8.64 -13.07 2.97
N ILE A 235 -8.10 -12.69 1.81
CA ILE A 235 -7.43 -13.55 0.82
C ILE A 235 -6.09 -12.91 0.45
N ALA A 236 -5.07 -13.70 0.13
CA ALA A 236 -3.74 -13.18 -0.18
C ALA A 236 -3.16 -13.78 -1.47
N ALA A 237 -2.58 -12.90 -2.29
CA ALA A 237 -1.70 -13.26 -3.38
C ALA A 237 -0.26 -12.94 -2.97
N ARG A 238 0.57 -13.98 -2.84
CA ARG A 238 2.00 -13.83 -2.57
C ARG A 238 2.72 -13.46 -3.86
N ILE A 239 3.03 -12.19 -4.05
CA ILE A 239 3.73 -11.72 -5.25
C ILE A 239 5.25 -11.77 -5.11
N PHE A 240 5.82 -11.77 -3.89
CA PHE A 240 7.27 -11.91 -3.69
C PHE A 240 7.67 -13.34 -3.29
N ASP A 241 8.72 -13.86 -3.94
CA ASP A 241 9.25 -15.21 -3.76
C ASP A 241 10.08 -15.37 -2.46
N ASN A 242 10.74 -16.51 -2.28
CA ASN A 242 11.52 -16.78 -1.06
C ASN A 242 12.89 -16.05 -1.01
N ALA A 243 13.23 -15.30 -2.06
CA ALA A 243 14.39 -14.41 -2.14
C ALA A 243 13.98 -12.92 -2.12
N ASN A 244 12.72 -12.64 -1.74
CA ASN A 244 12.07 -11.32 -1.77
C ASN A 244 12.01 -10.67 -3.16
N GLN A 245 12.01 -11.48 -4.23
CA GLN A 245 11.91 -11.01 -5.61
C GLN A 245 10.54 -11.27 -6.20
N THR A 246 10.09 -10.38 -7.08
CA THR A 246 8.91 -10.59 -7.92
C THR A 246 9.24 -10.41 -9.41
N THR A 247 8.29 -10.73 -10.29
CA THR A 247 8.37 -10.41 -11.72
C THR A 247 7.07 -9.79 -12.20
N LEU A 248 7.11 -8.95 -13.24
CA LEU A 248 5.91 -8.33 -13.82
C LEU A 248 4.83 -9.38 -14.15
N SER A 249 5.22 -10.52 -14.72
CA SER A 249 4.29 -11.62 -15.03
C SER A 249 3.75 -12.38 -13.80
N ALA A 250 4.34 -12.23 -12.62
CA ALA A 250 3.78 -12.74 -11.37
C ALA A 250 2.71 -11.78 -10.82
N ILE A 251 2.96 -10.46 -10.92
CA ILE A 251 2.02 -9.42 -10.48
C ILE A 251 0.77 -9.39 -11.37
N HIS A 252 0.91 -9.40 -12.71
CA HIS A 252 -0.24 -9.55 -13.62
C HIS A 252 -1.07 -10.81 -13.30
N LEU A 253 -0.43 -11.94 -12.95
CA LEU A 253 -1.14 -13.16 -12.57
C LEU A 253 -1.91 -13.02 -11.24
N ALA A 254 -1.41 -12.21 -10.30
CA ALA A 254 -2.10 -11.91 -9.05
C ALA A 254 -3.32 -11.00 -9.25
N PHE A 255 -3.19 -9.91 -10.03
CA PHE A 255 -4.35 -9.09 -10.42
C PHE A 255 -5.41 -9.90 -11.17
N GLN A 256 -4.97 -10.73 -12.12
CA GLN A 256 -5.82 -11.65 -12.87
C GLN A 256 -6.53 -12.67 -11.96
N TRP A 257 -5.88 -13.14 -10.90
CA TRP A 257 -6.50 -14.02 -9.90
C TRP A 257 -7.54 -13.29 -9.05
N LEU A 258 -7.26 -12.07 -8.58
CA LEU A 258 -8.20 -11.29 -7.76
C LEU A 258 -9.54 -11.00 -8.47
N LEU A 259 -9.55 -10.96 -9.80
CA LEU A 259 -10.77 -10.83 -10.60
C LEU A 259 -11.65 -12.10 -10.60
N ASP A 260 -11.04 -13.28 -10.53
CA ASP A 260 -11.69 -14.59 -10.74
C ASP A 260 -11.00 -15.71 -9.89
N PRO A 261 -11.03 -15.67 -8.54
CA PRO A 261 -10.17 -16.50 -7.69
C PRO A 261 -10.38 -18.02 -7.77
N ASP A 262 -11.59 -18.50 -8.09
CA ASP A 262 -11.87 -19.93 -8.36
C ASP A 262 -11.93 -20.31 -9.84
N GLY A 263 -11.98 -19.32 -10.75
CA GLY A 263 -12.00 -19.51 -12.20
C GLY A 263 -13.37 -19.80 -12.81
N ASP A 264 -14.48 -19.64 -12.07
CA ASP A 264 -15.84 -19.55 -12.62
C ASP A 264 -16.43 -18.15 -12.40
N PRO A 265 -16.43 -17.25 -13.41
CA PRO A 265 -16.88 -15.85 -13.26
C PRO A 265 -18.39 -15.65 -12.98
N LEU A 266 -19.13 -16.73 -12.68
CA LEU A 266 -20.48 -16.72 -12.11
C LEU A 266 -20.51 -16.73 -10.57
N THR A 267 -19.40 -17.08 -9.90
CA THR A 267 -19.26 -16.98 -8.44
C THR A 267 -19.10 -15.50 -8.02
N ASP A 268 -19.08 -15.24 -6.71
CA ASP A 268 -18.77 -13.91 -6.14
C ASP A 268 -17.76 -14.13 -5.03
N ASP A 269 -16.53 -14.38 -5.44
CA ASP A 269 -15.37 -14.67 -4.60
C ASP A 269 -14.18 -13.74 -4.89
N ALA A 270 -14.29 -12.82 -5.85
CA ALA A 270 -13.44 -11.64 -5.90
C ALA A 270 -13.55 -10.83 -4.57
N PRO A 271 -12.48 -10.14 -4.13
CA PRO A 271 -12.54 -9.27 -2.98
C PRO A 271 -13.29 -7.98 -3.30
N HIS A 272 -13.61 -7.20 -2.26
CA HIS A 272 -14.20 -5.86 -2.39
C HIS A 272 -13.13 -4.77 -2.52
N LEU A 273 -11.94 -5.02 -1.98
CA LEU A 273 -10.82 -4.09 -1.85
C LEU A 273 -9.51 -4.86 -2.03
N VAL A 274 -8.47 -4.23 -2.58
CA VAL A 274 -7.13 -4.77 -2.73
C VAL A 274 -6.11 -3.78 -2.16
N ASN A 275 -5.30 -4.24 -1.20
CA ASN A 275 -4.17 -3.48 -0.66
C ASN A 275 -2.86 -3.87 -1.34
N ASN A 276 -2.10 -2.87 -1.77
CA ASN A 276 -0.79 -3.00 -2.40
C ASN A 276 0.22 -2.12 -1.65
N SER A 277 0.90 -2.66 -0.65
CA SER A 277 1.92 -1.91 0.12
C SER A 277 3.29 -1.94 -0.58
N TRP A 278 3.31 -1.75 -1.91
CA TRP A 278 4.50 -1.85 -2.74
C TRP A 278 4.42 -0.93 -3.97
N GLY A 279 5.58 -0.50 -4.46
CA GLY A 279 5.75 0.28 -5.70
C GLY A 279 7.14 0.09 -6.29
N PHE A 280 7.44 0.72 -7.42
CA PHE A 280 8.73 0.54 -8.10
C PHE A 280 9.73 1.66 -7.75
N ALA A 281 10.78 1.30 -7.01
CA ALA A 281 11.87 2.20 -6.59
C ALA A 281 12.60 2.92 -7.75
N ASN A 282 12.47 2.42 -8.98
CA ASN A 282 13.09 2.97 -10.18
C ASN A 282 12.13 3.82 -11.05
N THR A 283 10.97 4.22 -10.50
CA THR A 283 9.94 5.02 -11.20
C THR A 283 9.60 6.32 -10.48
N ILE A 284 10.54 6.84 -9.68
CA ILE A 284 10.42 8.15 -9.03
C ILE A 284 10.28 9.21 -10.13
N ASN A 285 9.19 9.98 -10.04
CA ASN A 285 8.76 10.96 -11.05
C ASN A 285 8.58 10.40 -12.47
N GLN A 286 8.02 9.18 -12.62
CA GLN A 286 7.81 8.56 -13.93
C GLN A 286 6.44 7.89 -14.04
N CYS A 287 5.80 8.01 -15.21
CA CYS A 287 4.52 7.34 -15.49
C CYS A 287 4.68 5.93 -16.09
N TYR A 288 4.96 4.92 -15.25
CA TYR A 288 5.14 3.54 -15.71
C TYR A 288 3.84 2.72 -15.72
N GLN A 289 3.03 2.93 -16.76
CA GLN A 289 1.66 2.41 -16.95
C GLN A 289 1.50 0.87 -17.13
N GLU A 290 2.49 0.01 -16.80
CA GLU A 290 2.44 -1.44 -17.14
C GLU A 290 1.20 -2.17 -16.59
N PHE A 291 0.69 -1.74 -15.43
CA PHE A 291 -0.49 -2.32 -14.76
C PHE A 291 -1.79 -1.50 -14.86
N ASP A 292 -1.83 -0.43 -15.67
CA ASP A 292 -3.06 0.38 -15.86
C ASP A 292 -4.28 -0.51 -16.16
N GLU A 293 -4.13 -1.48 -17.06
CA GLU A 293 -5.24 -2.31 -17.53
C GLU A 293 -5.74 -3.29 -16.47
N ASP A 294 -4.84 -3.76 -15.59
CA ASP A 294 -5.18 -4.62 -14.46
C ASP A 294 -5.93 -3.83 -13.39
N ILE A 295 -5.43 -2.65 -13.02
CA ILE A 295 -6.05 -1.71 -12.06
C ILE A 295 -7.44 -1.30 -12.57
N ARG A 296 -7.53 -0.87 -13.84
CA ARG A 296 -8.78 -0.52 -14.54
C ARG A 296 -9.78 -1.67 -14.57
N LEU A 297 -9.34 -2.92 -14.75
CA LEU A 297 -10.22 -4.10 -14.71
C LEU A 297 -10.76 -4.38 -13.30
N LEU A 298 -9.95 -4.22 -12.24
CA LEU A 298 -10.42 -4.29 -10.86
C LEU A 298 -11.46 -3.19 -10.58
N ARG A 299 -11.19 -1.96 -11.02
CA ARG A 299 -12.10 -0.80 -10.88
C ARG A 299 -13.44 -1.01 -11.59
N GLU A 300 -13.47 -1.46 -12.85
CA GLU A 300 -14.72 -1.80 -13.57
C GLU A 300 -15.41 -3.06 -13.02
N ALA A 301 -14.69 -4.00 -12.39
CA ALA A 301 -15.31 -5.07 -11.61
C ALA A 301 -16.04 -4.54 -10.35
N GLY A 302 -15.66 -3.34 -9.88
CA GLY A 302 -16.19 -2.65 -8.70
C GLY A 302 -15.39 -2.93 -7.42
N ILE A 303 -14.10 -3.22 -7.56
CA ILE A 303 -13.14 -3.51 -6.49
C ILE A 303 -12.31 -2.26 -6.24
N GLY A 304 -12.13 -1.86 -4.98
CA GLY A 304 -11.22 -0.75 -4.62
C GLY A 304 -9.75 -1.17 -4.72
N VAL A 305 -8.88 -0.25 -5.13
CA VAL A 305 -7.46 -0.51 -5.34
C VAL A 305 -6.66 0.57 -4.62
N VAL A 306 -6.03 0.20 -3.52
CA VAL A 306 -5.24 1.07 -2.65
C VAL A 306 -3.76 0.74 -2.79
N PHE A 307 -2.92 1.76 -2.83
CA PHE A 307 -1.46 1.67 -2.94
C PHE A 307 -0.78 2.57 -1.90
N SER A 308 0.38 2.15 -1.41
CA SER A 308 1.29 3.05 -0.67
C SER A 308 1.92 4.07 -1.61
N ALA A 309 2.01 5.33 -1.19
CA ALA A 309 2.49 6.42 -2.05
C ALA A 309 4.00 6.35 -2.38
N GLY A 310 4.79 5.61 -1.60
CA GLY A 310 6.24 5.50 -1.75
C GLY A 310 6.98 6.12 -0.57
N ASN A 311 8.22 5.66 -0.34
CA ASN A 311 9.09 6.14 0.72
C ASN A 311 10.28 6.93 0.12
N TYR A 312 10.00 7.89 -0.76
CA TYR A 312 11.01 8.66 -1.51
C TYR A 312 10.98 10.18 -1.25
N GLY A 313 10.19 10.63 -0.26
CA GLY A 313 10.22 12.00 0.27
C GLY A 313 11.55 12.37 0.97
N PRO A 314 11.70 13.61 1.45
CA PRO A 314 10.64 14.61 1.70
C PRO A 314 10.39 15.59 0.54
N PHE A 315 10.97 15.37 -0.64
CA PHE A 315 10.89 16.30 -1.76
C PHE A 315 9.62 16.09 -2.59
N ALA A 316 9.15 17.15 -3.24
CA ALA A 316 8.14 17.07 -4.30
C ALA A 316 8.66 16.22 -5.47
N GLU A 317 7.78 15.88 -6.42
CA GLU A 317 8.12 15.05 -7.59
C GLU A 317 8.66 13.67 -7.20
N THR A 318 8.09 13.06 -6.16
CA THR A 318 8.51 11.74 -5.64
C THR A 318 7.43 10.66 -5.74
N SER A 319 6.41 10.90 -6.58
CA SER A 319 5.38 9.91 -6.93
C SER A 319 5.96 8.72 -7.70
N ILE A 320 5.38 7.52 -7.53
CA ILE A 320 5.88 6.26 -8.11
C ILE A 320 4.74 5.42 -8.69
N SER A 321 5.05 4.61 -9.70
CA SER A 321 4.12 3.58 -10.18
C SER A 321 4.18 2.31 -9.30
N PRO A 322 3.07 1.56 -9.13
CA PRO A 322 1.75 1.78 -9.75
C PRO A 322 0.83 2.71 -8.94
N ALA A 323 1.30 3.30 -7.84
CA ALA A 323 0.50 4.15 -6.96
C ALA A 323 0.03 5.44 -7.67
N ASN A 324 0.82 5.93 -8.62
CA ASN A 324 0.54 7.11 -9.44
C ASN A 324 -0.36 6.83 -10.67
N ASN A 325 -0.61 5.55 -11.02
CA ASN A 325 -1.44 5.15 -12.16
C ASN A 325 -2.92 5.53 -11.97
N ALA A 326 -3.63 5.79 -13.09
CA ALA A 326 -5.04 6.10 -13.10
C ALA A 326 -5.90 5.04 -12.38
N GLY A 327 -6.65 5.46 -11.36
CA GLY A 327 -7.49 4.58 -10.55
C GLY A 327 -6.79 3.88 -9.40
N SER A 328 -5.50 4.10 -9.17
CA SER A 328 -4.88 3.84 -7.86
C SER A 328 -5.33 4.89 -6.84
N LEU A 329 -5.59 4.46 -5.61
CA LEU A 329 -5.70 5.38 -4.46
C LEU A 329 -4.35 5.36 -3.73
N SER A 330 -3.51 6.36 -3.97
CA SER A 330 -2.22 6.52 -3.31
C SER A 330 -2.37 7.10 -1.89
N VAL A 331 -1.65 6.52 -0.93
CA VAL A 331 -1.73 6.89 0.48
C VAL A 331 -0.36 7.26 1.04
N GLY A 332 -0.22 8.51 1.48
CA GLY A 332 0.96 9.01 2.21
C GLY A 332 0.89 8.70 3.71
N ALA A 333 2.02 8.82 4.39
CA ALA A 333 2.16 8.52 5.81
C ALA A 333 2.27 9.81 6.63
N ILE A 334 1.53 9.89 7.75
CA ILE A 334 1.74 10.89 8.80
C ILE A 334 2.18 10.25 10.12
N ASP A 335 2.74 11.07 11.00
CA ASP A 335 3.06 10.72 12.38
C ASP A 335 1.87 10.95 13.35
N ILE A 336 2.13 10.86 14.66
CA ILE A 336 1.13 11.09 15.72
C ILE A 336 0.78 12.58 15.89
N LEU A 337 1.62 13.51 15.44
CA LEU A 337 1.45 14.97 15.56
C LEU A 337 0.71 15.64 14.38
N ASP A 338 0.27 14.85 13.39
CA ASP A 338 -0.26 15.31 12.09
C ASP A 338 0.82 15.85 11.13
N GLU A 339 2.11 15.61 11.39
CA GLU A 339 3.20 15.96 10.47
C GLU A 339 3.39 14.85 9.43
N ILE A 340 3.62 15.25 8.17
CA ILE A 340 3.90 14.31 7.08
C ILE A 340 5.24 13.58 7.33
N GLU A 341 5.21 12.25 7.29
CA GLU A 341 6.39 11.39 7.49
C GLU A 341 7.51 11.81 6.53
N PHE A 342 8.74 11.89 7.03
CA PHE A 342 9.88 12.44 6.29
C PHE A 342 10.10 11.71 4.98
N GLN A 343 10.03 10.37 5.00
CA GLN A 343 10.18 9.55 3.80
C GLN A 343 8.92 9.52 2.92
N SER A 344 7.75 10.00 3.35
CA SER A 344 6.52 9.89 2.55
C SER A 344 6.67 10.64 1.22
N SER A 345 6.51 9.91 0.12
CA SER A 345 6.47 10.45 -1.24
C SER A 345 5.36 11.49 -1.41
N ARG A 346 5.64 12.48 -2.26
CA ARG A 346 4.88 13.72 -2.47
C ARG A 346 4.71 13.98 -3.97
N GLY A 347 3.69 14.77 -4.30
CA GLY A 347 3.32 15.07 -5.67
C GLY A 347 4.16 16.17 -6.32
N PRO A 348 3.82 16.59 -7.55
CA PRO A 348 2.63 16.17 -8.31
C PRO A 348 2.66 14.71 -8.79
N ASN A 349 1.53 14.22 -9.29
CA ASN A 349 1.43 12.91 -9.93
C ASN A 349 2.13 12.91 -11.30
N ALA A 350 3.21 12.14 -11.47
CA ALA A 350 3.91 12.02 -12.76
C ALA A 350 3.08 11.40 -13.90
N CYS A 351 1.94 10.75 -13.62
CA CYS A 351 1.07 10.18 -14.65
C CYS A 351 -0.09 11.07 -15.10
N ASP A 352 -0.50 12.04 -14.28
CA ASP A 352 -1.68 12.86 -14.58
C ASP A 352 -1.60 14.31 -14.06
N GLY A 353 -0.48 14.75 -13.48
CA GLY A 353 -0.27 16.09 -12.91
C GLY A 353 -1.14 16.43 -11.70
N GLY A 354 -2.11 15.58 -11.34
CA GLY A 354 -3.01 15.80 -10.23
C GLY A 354 -2.37 15.59 -8.87
N ILE A 355 -3.16 15.88 -7.83
CA ILE A 355 -2.72 15.86 -6.43
C ILE A 355 -2.17 14.49 -6.04
N TYR A 356 -1.00 14.43 -5.41
CA TYR A 356 -0.41 13.18 -4.92
C TYR A 356 0.29 13.38 -3.56
N PRO A 357 0.11 12.50 -2.56
CA PRO A 357 -0.79 11.34 -2.52
C PRO A 357 -2.27 11.77 -2.60
N LYS A 358 -3.21 10.85 -2.80
CA LYS A 358 -4.64 11.20 -2.76
C LYS A 358 -5.17 11.37 -1.33
N LEU A 359 -4.64 10.65 -0.35
CA LEU A 359 -4.94 10.80 1.08
C LEU A 359 -3.69 10.56 1.93
N VAL A 360 -3.72 10.99 3.18
CA VAL A 360 -2.77 10.52 4.21
C VAL A 360 -3.45 9.71 5.31
N ALA A 361 -2.67 8.83 5.93
CA ALA A 361 -3.05 8.07 7.12
C ALA A 361 -1.82 7.86 8.04
N PRO A 362 -2.03 7.52 9.32
CA PRO A 362 -0.99 7.06 10.24
C PRO A 362 -0.02 6.06 9.60
N GLY A 363 1.25 6.42 9.50
CA GLY A 363 2.26 5.56 8.88
C GLY A 363 3.61 5.59 9.58
N SER A 364 3.84 6.45 10.57
CA SER A 364 5.03 6.42 11.43
C SER A 364 4.76 5.62 12.70
N GLN A 365 5.70 4.80 13.17
CA GLN A 365 5.65 4.11 14.48
C GLN A 365 4.29 3.45 14.80
N VAL A 366 3.82 2.58 13.90
CA VAL A 366 2.51 1.91 14.01
C VAL A 366 2.67 0.49 14.53
N TYR A 367 1.98 0.16 15.63
CA TYR A 367 1.92 -1.21 16.16
C TYR A 367 1.07 -2.14 15.28
N THR A 368 1.63 -3.29 14.90
CA THR A 368 0.96 -4.30 14.04
C THR A 368 1.39 -5.74 14.32
N THR A 369 0.77 -6.71 13.64
CA THR A 369 1.11 -8.15 13.68
C THR A 369 2.35 -8.48 12.85
N ASP A 370 3.17 -9.43 13.28
CA ASP A 370 4.34 -9.94 12.55
C ASP A 370 4.39 -11.48 12.61
N ARG A 371 5.27 -12.10 11.82
CA ARG A 371 5.46 -13.56 11.76
C ARG A 371 5.75 -14.16 13.14
N LEU A 372 5.24 -15.36 13.38
CA LEU A 372 5.59 -16.12 14.58
C LEU A 372 7.09 -16.52 14.56
N PRO A 373 7.79 -16.50 15.71
CA PRO A 373 7.27 -16.40 17.08
C PRO A 373 7.18 -14.98 17.66
N VAL A 374 7.55 -13.93 16.90
CA VAL A 374 7.58 -12.54 17.43
C VAL A 374 6.17 -11.98 17.59
N ALA A 375 5.26 -12.33 16.66
CA ALA A 375 3.83 -12.03 16.66
C ALA A 375 3.43 -10.55 16.52
N TYR A 376 4.18 -9.59 17.07
CA TYR A 376 3.86 -8.16 16.95
C TYR A 376 5.13 -7.32 16.79
N ASN A 377 5.02 -6.19 16.09
CA ASN A 377 6.13 -5.31 15.76
C ASN A 377 5.64 -3.86 15.57
N VAL A 378 6.54 -2.89 15.64
CA VAL A 378 6.28 -1.47 15.35
C VAL A 378 6.97 -1.12 14.04
N VAL A 379 6.25 -0.42 13.15
CA VAL A 379 6.67 -0.23 11.76
C VAL A 379 6.36 1.18 11.22
N SER A 380 7.21 1.65 10.31
CA SER A 380 7.16 3.01 9.74
C SER A 380 7.21 3.00 8.20
N GLY A 381 6.48 3.91 7.56
CA GLY A 381 6.43 4.13 6.10
C GLY A 381 5.03 4.04 5.47
N THR A 382 4.91 4.50 4.23
CA THR A 382 3.63 4.53 3.47
C THR A 382 3.01 3.15 3.25
N SER A 383 3.82 2.09 3.25
CA SER A 383 3.39 0.69 3.27
C SER A 383 2.42 0.34 4.40
N PHE A 384 2.40 1.12 5.48
CA PHE A 384 1.57 0.89 6.65
C PHE A 384 0.36 1.84 6.71
N ALA A 385 0.46 3.05 6.16
CA ALA A 385 -0.67 3.97 5.99
C ALA A 385 -1.73 3.46 4.99
N ALA A 386 -1.31 2.88 3.86
CA ALA A 386 -2.24 2.31 2.86
C ALA A 386 -3.20 1.23 3.43
N PRO A 387 -2.73 0.30 4.28
CA PRO A 387 -3.55 -0.58 5.08
C PRO A 387 -4.67 0.10 5.88
N HIS A 388 -4.44 1.23 6.55
CA HIS A 388 -5.52 1.87 7.31
C HIS A 388 -6.62 2.41 6.39
N ILE A 389 -6.28 2.96 5.22
CA ILE A 389 -7.27 3.39 4.23
C ILE A 389 -8.03 2.19 3.67
N THR A 390 -7.36 1.05 3.41
CA THR A 390 -8.06 -0.19 3.04
C THR A 390 -9.02 -0.65 4.14
N GLY A 391 -8.60 -0.57 5.41
CA GLY A 391 -9.44 -0.88 6.57
C GLY A 391 -10.63 0.09 6.76
N ALA A 392 -10.42 1.39 6.55
CA ALA A 392 -11.45 2.41 6.56
C ALA A 392 -12.51 2.16 5.48
N LEU A 393 -12.08 1.89 4.24
CA LEU A 393 -12.96 1.50 3.15
C LEU A 393 -13.70 0.19 3.45
N ALA A 394 -13.08 -0.76 4.17
CA ALA A 394 -13.73 -2.00 4.59
C ALA A 394 -14.83 -1.77 5.64
N LEU A 395 -14.59 -0.93 6.64
CA LEU A 395 -15.63 -0.51 7.59
C LEU A 395 -16.81 0.14 6.88
N LEU A 396 -16.56 1.15 6.04
CA LEU A 396 -17.60 1.86 5.29
C LEU A 396 -18.33 0.91 4.33
N LYS A 397 -17.64 -0.05 3.70
CA LYS A 397 -18.26 -1.04 2.82
C LYS A 397 -19.15 -2.04 3.57
N SER A 398 -18.83 -2.38 4.82
CA SER A 398 -19.70 -3.21 5.67
C SER A 398 -20.98 -2.48 6.08
N ALA A 399 -20.89 -1.17 6.37
CA ALA A 399 -22.05 -0.32 6.64
C ALA A 399 -22.93 -0.10 5.39
N PHE A 400 -22.32 0.06 4.22
CA PHE A 400 -22.98 0.41 2.97
C PHE A 400 -22.75 -0.65 1.86
N PRO A 401 -23.28 -1.88 2.03
CA PRO A 401 -22.94 -3.01 1.17
C PRO A 401 -23.41 -2.87 -0.28
N ASP A 402 -24.53 -2.17 -0.53
CA ASP A 402 -25.01 -1.90 -1.90
C ASP A 402 -24.29 -0.71 -2.57
N THR A 403 -23.64 0.17 -1.81
CA THR A 403 -22.98 1.39 -2.32
C THR A 403 -21.68 1.07 -3.09
N PRO A 404 -21.44 1.61 -4.29
CA PRO A 404 -20.19 1.40 -5.03
C PRO A 404 -18.97 1.95 -4.29
N ILE A 405 -17.82 1.28 -4.41
CA ILE A 405 -16.57 1.70 -3.75
C ILE A 405 -16.17 3.12 -4.14
N SER A 406 -16.35 3.51 -5.41
CA SER A 406 -16.08 4.87 -5.90
C SER A 406 -16.89 5.98 -5.20
N GLN A 407 -18.07 5.65 -4.65
CA GLN A 407 -18.88 6.58 -3.86
C GLN A 407 -18.42 6.63 -2.40
N ILE A 408 -17.86 5.53 -1.88
CA ILE A 408 -17.26 5.46 -0.54
C ILE A 408 -15.92 6.21 -0.52
N GLU A 409 -15.08 6.03 -1.54
CA GLU A 409 -13.84 6.80 -1.72
C GLU A 409 -14.13 8.30 -1.90
N THR A 410 -15.13 8.65 -2.75
CA THR A 410 -15.67 10.01 -2.85
C THR A 410 -16.04 10.59 -1.48
N ALA A 411 -16.77 9.84 -0.65
CA ALA A 411 -17.17 10.30 0.67
C ALA A 411 -15.99 10.40 1.65
N LEU A 412 -14.91 9.63 1.46
CA LEU A 412 -13.69 9.71 2.27
C LEU A 412 -12.85 10.94 1.91
N TYR A 413 -12.73 11.28 0.62
CA TYR A 413 -12.11 12.52 0.17
C TYR A 413 -12.90 13.76 0.65
N ASP A 414 -14.23 13.75 0.48
CA ASP A 414 -15.10 14.88 0.88
C ASP A 414 -15.22 15.06 2.41
N SER A 415 -14.71 14.09 3.19
CA SER A 415 -14.72 14.11 4.65
C SER A 415 -13.33 14.25 5.29
N ALA A 416 -12.27 14.31 4.48
CA ALA A 416 -10.92 14.35 4.98
C ALA A 416 -10.64 15.66 5.75
N VAL A 417 -9.77 15.56 6.76
CA VAL A 417 -9.30 16.70 7.53
C VAL A 417 -8.18 17.37 6.74
N ASP A 418 -8.48 18.56 6.24
CA ASP A 418 -7.55 19.50 5.59
C ASP A 418 -6.31 19.71 6.49
N LEU A 419 -5.13 19.40 5.96
CA LEU A 419 -3.81 19.51 6.62
C LEU A 419 -2.83 20.10 5.61
N GLY A 420 -1.85 20.87 6.07
CA GLY A 420 -0.87 21.54 5.20
C GLY A 420 -1.30 22.93 4.79
N GLU A 421 -1.38 23.20 3.49
CA GLU A 421 -2.05 24.40 2.97
C GLU A 421 -3.59 24.24 3.01
N ALA A 422 -4.34 25.18 2.43
CA ALA A 422 -5.80 25.22 2.56
C ALA A 422 -6.49 24.67 1.30
N GLY A 423 -7.01 23.45 1.38
CA GLY A 423 -7.42 22.67 0.22
C GLY A 423 -6.33 21.68 -0.21
N ALA A 424 -6.67 20.81 -1.17
CA ALA A 424 -5.83 19.67 -1.51
C ALA A 424 -4.43 20.08 -2.00
N ASP A 425 -3.38 19.48 -1.41
CA ASP A 425 -1.97 19.77 -1.69
C ASP A 425 -1.14 18.51 -1.92
N ASP A 426 0.06 18.67 -2.51
CA ASP A 426 0.96 17.56 -2.85
C ASP A 426 1.77 16.99 -1.67
N GLN A 427 1.39 17.30 -0.42
CA GLN A 427 1.96 16.70 0.79
C GLN A 427 0.92 15.83 1.50
N TYR A 428 -0.25 16.38 1.79
CA TYR A 428 -1.32 15.71 2.54
C TYR A 428 -2.45 15.17 1.64
N GLY A 429 -2.44 15.48 0.34
CA GLY A 429 -3.45 15.06 -0.60
C GLY A 429 -4.77 15.82 -0.39
N TYR A 430 -5.89 15.10 -0.42
CA TYR A 430 -7.17 15.62 0.09
C TYR A 430 -7.21 15.74 1.62
N GLY A 431 -6.14 15.36 2.33
CA GLY A 431 -6.01 15.45 3.79
C GLY A 431 -6.05 14.09 4.51
N LEU A 432 -6.17 14.15 5.83
CA LEU A 432 -6.25 12.97 6.72
C LEU A 432 -7.65 12.37 6.73
N ALA A 433 -7.77 11.08 6.45
CA ALA A 433 -9.07 10.42 6.32
C ALA A 433 -9.86 10.28 7.65
N ASP A 434 -11.05 10.88 7.75
CA ASP A 434 -11.99 10.66 8.87
C ASP A 434 -13.10 9.67 8.48
N VAL A 435 -13.04 8.46 9.05
CA VAL A 435 -14.00 7.37 8.74
C VAL A 435 -15.40 7.64 9.31
N ALA A 436 -15.50 8.39 10.41
CA ALA A 436 -16.78 8.73 11.02
C ALA A 436 -17.50 9.84 10.24
N ALA A 437 -16.76 10.84 9.76
CA ALA A 437 -17.29 11.89 8.89
C ALA A 437 -17.70 11.30 7.52
N ALA A 438 -16.89 10.42 6.91
CA ALA A 438 -17.26 9.70 5.69
C ALA A 438 -18.58 8.90 5.84
N TYR A 439 -18.73 8.19 6.97
CA TYR A 439 -19.96 7.47 7.29
C TYR A 439 -21.17 8.41 7.43
N ASP A 440 -21.01 9.53 8.15
CA ASP A 440 -22.10 10.49 8.36
C ASP A 440 -22.48 11.23 7.05
N LEU A 441 -21.54 11.46 6.12
CA LEU A 441 -21.82 11.92 4.75
C LEU A 441 -22.58 10.87 3.91
N LEU A 442 -22.24 9.58 4.04
CA LEU A 442 -22.95 8.50 3.35
C LEU A 442 -24.38 8.32 3.89
N LEU A 443 -24.61 8.56 5.19
CA LEU A 443 -25.96 8.67 5.74
C LEU A 443 -26.73 9.89 5.19
N GLY A 444 -26.10 11.06 5.11
CA GLY A 444 -26.74 12.28 4.61
C GLY A 444 -27.12 12.20 3.13
N SER A 445 -26.21 11.71 2.29
CA SER A 445 -26.43 11.51 0.85
C SER A 445 -27.46 10.42 0.54
N SER A 446 -27.70 9.48 1.46
CA SER A 446 -28.81 8.51 1.39
C SER A 446 -30.20 9.12 1.62
N GLY A 447 -30.31 10.44 1.82
CA GLY A 447 -31.54 11.11 2.25
C GLY A 447 -32.00 12.36 1.49
N SER A 448 -31.19 12.95 0.59
CA SER A 448 -31.61 14.16 -0.15
C SER A 448 -31.84 13.91 -1.65
N GLY A 449 -32.97 14.40 -2.16
CA GLY A 449 -33.35 14.35 -3.58
C GLY A 449 -32.74 15.47 -4.42
N ASP A 450 -31.56 15.97 -4.06
CA ASP A 450 -30.90 17.09 -4.72
C ASP A 450 -30.22 16.68 -6.04
N GLN A 451 -30.04 17.68 -6.91
CA GLN A 451 -29.40 17.57 -8.22
C GLN A 451 -27.89 17.34 -8.06
N SER A 452 -27.33 16.30 -8.70
CA SER A 452 -25.90 15.97 -8.58
C SER A 452 -25.02 16.90 -9.41
N LEU A 453 -23.81 17.21 -8.94
CA LEU A 453 -22.85 18.01 -9.69
C LEU A 453 -21.88 17.11 -10.47
N LEU A 454 -21.53 17.52 -11.67
CA LEU A 454 -20.49 16.91 -12.50
C LEU A 454 -19.31 17.89 -12.60
N ILE A 455 -18.11 17.39 -12.25
CA ILE A 455 -16.83 18.12 -12.20
C ILE A 455 -15.69 17.23 -12.69
N PHE A 456 -14.56 17.80 -13.07
CA PHE A 456 -13.30 17.06 -13.14
C PHE A 456 -12.82 16.64 -11.74
N ASN A 457 -11.92 15.65 -11.66
CA ASN A 457 -11.37 15.19 -10.39
C ASN A 457 -10.20 16.07 -9.93
N GLU A 458 -9.31 16.46 -10.86
CA GLU A 458 -8.15 17.33 -10.60
C GLU A 458 -8.38 18.71 -11.25
N SER A 459 -7.75 19.76 -10.72
CA SER A 459 -7.91 21.16 -11.17
C SER A 459 -7.06 21.52 -12.39
N GLN A 460 -6.03 20.72 -12.65
CA GLN A 460 -5.13 20.73 -13.80
C GLN A 460 -4.75 19.26 -14.04
N TYR A 461 -4.34 18.91 -15.25
CA TYR A 461 -3.66 17.66 -15.56
C TYR A 461 -2.30 17.95 -16.22
N SER A 462 -1.33 17.04 -16.08
CA SER A 462 -0.03 17.08 -16.75
C SER A 462 0.36 15.69 -17.22
N VAL A 463 1.02 15.56 -18.37
CA VAL A 463 1.30 14.24 -18.97
C VAL A 463 2.54 14.24 -19.86
N ASP A 464 3.47 13.29 -19.68
CA ASP A 464 4.59 13.09 -20.61
C ASP A 464 4.03 12.67 -22.00
N GLU A 465 4.55 13.24 -23.08
CA GLU A 465 4.13 12.90 -24.45
C GLU A 465 4.26 11.38 -24.73
N ASN A 466 5.34 10.74 -24.25
CA ASN A 466 5.60 9.31 -24.44
C ASN A 466 4.57 8.37 -23.80
N THR A 467 3.67 8.87 -22.93
CA THR A 467 2.56 8.06 -22.39
C THR A 467 1.61 7.54 -23.49
N ASN A 468 1.57 8.20 -24.66
CA ASN A 468 0.61 7.98 -25.75
C ASN A 468 -0.88 8.19 -25.34
N ARG A 469 -1.19 8.49 -24.08
CA ARG A 469 -2.57 8.68 -23.58
C ARG A 469 -2.63 9.40 -22.24
N LEU A 470 -3.61 10.29 -22.11
CA LEU A 470 -4.09 10.81 -20.84
C LEU A 470 -5.44 10.17 -20.47
N ILE A 471 -5.66 9.97 -19.17
CA ILE A 471 -6.91 9.43 -18.60
C ILE A 471 -7.51 10.44 -17.62
N VAL A 472 -8.28 11.40 -18.14
CA VAL A 472 -8.94 12.42 -17.32
C VAL A 472 -10.16 11.84 -16.61
N THR A 473 -10.32 12.11 -15.32
CA THR A 473 -11.42 11.58 -14.51
C THR A 473 -12.49 12.65 -14.26
N VAL A 474 -13.75 12.30 -14.53
CA VAL A 474 -14.92 13.14 -14.22
C VAL A 474 -15.71 12.50 -13.09
N ARG A 475 -16.01 13.30 -12.07
CA ARG A 475 -16.65 12.91 -10.81
C ARG A 475 -18.07 13.46 -10.71
N ARG A 476 -18.97 12.62 -10.22
CA ARG A 476 -20.38 12.94 -9.91
C ARG A 476 -20.56 13.01 -8.39
N VAL A 477 -20.77 14.23 -7.90
CA VAL A 477 -20.91 14.55 -6.47
C VAL A 477 -22.39 14.74 -6.11
N GLY A 478 -22.78 14.33 -4.90
CA GLY A 478 -24.18 14.36 -4.44
C GLY A 478 -24.93 13.08 -4.81
N SER A 479 -26.16 13.21 -5.33
CA SER A 479 -27.02 12.05 -5.60
C SER A 479 -26.49 11.17 -6.74
N SER A 480 -26.23 9.90 -6.46
CA SER A 480 -25.88 8.88 -7.46
C SER A 480 -27.10 8.18 -8.10
N GLU A 481 -28.33 8.51 -7.68
CA GLU A 481 -29.56 7.92 -8.24
C GLU A 481 -29.82 8.36 -9.68
N GLY A 482 -30.26 7.41 -10.52
CA GLY A 482 -30.63 7.65 -11.91
C GLY A 482 -29.45 7.84 -12.87
N GLU A 483 -29.75 7.69 -14.16
CA GLU A 483 -28.82 7.92 -15.26
C GLU A 483 -28.63 9.43 -15.51
N VAL A 484 -27.38 9.87 -15.63
CA VAL A 484 -27.02 11.25 -16.00
C VAL A 484 -25.94 11.23 -17.08
N SER A 485 -25.90 12.26 -17.93
CA SER A 485 -24.88 12.37 -18.98
C SER A 485 -24.39 13.79 -19.15
N VAL A 486 -23.12 13.95 -19.51
CA VAL A 486 -22.47 15.22 -19.88
C VAL A 486 -21.75 15.02 -21.20
N GLU A 487 -21.76 16.04 -22.06
CA GLU A 487 -20.93 16.06 -23.27
C GLU A 487 -19.61 16.77 -22.97
N TYR A 488 -18.51 16.22 -23.48
CA TYR A 488 -17.18 16.80 -23.34
C TYR A 488 -16.61 17.13 -24.71
N THR A 489 -15.76 18.14 -24.76
CA THR A 489 -14.93 18.48 -25.92
C THR A 489 -13.54 18.90 -25.44
N THR A 490 -12.52 18.57 -26.20
CA THR A 490 -11.24 19.28 -26.12
C THR A 490 -11.34 20.61 -26.86
N SER A 491 -10.45 21.54 -26.53
CA SER A 491 -10.15 22.76 -27.27
C SER A 491 -8.63 22.95 -27.24
N ASP A 492 -8.08 23.30 -28.40
CA ASP A 492 -6.69 23.74 -28.55
C ASP A 492 -6.49 25.05 -27.76
N ASP A 493 -5.31 25.28 -27.18
CA ASP A 493 -4.84 26.62 -26.80
C ASP A 493 -3.44 26.86 -27.39
N ASP A 494 -2.34 26.51 -26.69
CA ASP A 494 -1.02 26.40 -27.32
C ASP A 494 -0.89 25.04 -28.06
N ALA A 495 -1.30 23.91 -27.45
CA ALA A 495 -1.28 22.58 -28.09
C ALA A 495 -2.44 22.37 -29.10
N VAL A 496 -2.14 21.70 -30.22
CA VAL A 496 -2.92 21.64 -31.46
C VAL A 496 -3.48 20.24 -31.79
N ALA A 497 -4.80 20.15 -31.94
CA ALA A 497 -5.48 18.91 -32.29
C ALA A 497 -5.10 18.32 -33.67
N GLY A 498 -4.22 17.32 -33.65
CA GLY A 498 -3.88 16.47 -34.79
C GLY A 498 -2.38 16.34 -35.05
N ASP A 499 -1.60 17.24 -34.44
CA ASP A 499 -0.14 17.19 -34.45
C ASP A 499 0.34 16.61 -33.08
N ASP A 500 -0.12 17.15 -31.95
CA ASP A 500 0.41 16.82 -30.59
C ASP A 500 -0.62 16.07 -29.71
N TYR A 501 -1.92 16.24 -29.97
CA TYR A 501 -2.96 15.39 -29.37
C TYR A 501 -4.14 15.10 -30.31
N ILE A 502 -4.84 13.96 -30.13
CA ILE A 502 -6.00 13.61 -30.96
C ILE A 502 -7.29 14.13 -30.32
N SER A 503 -7.79 15.28 -30.81
CA SER A 503 -9.05 15.90 -30.35
C SER A 503 -10.19 14.91 -30.11
N GLN A 504 -10.79 15.01 -28.93
CA GLN A 504 -11.92 14.18 -28.52
C GLN A 504 -13.15 15.04 -28.25
N SER A 505 -14.29 14.56 -28.74
CA SER A 505 -15.60 15.00 -28.26
C SER A 505 -16.54 13.82 -28.15
N GLY A 506 -17.36 13.80 -27.11
CA GLY A 506 -18.15 12.63 -26.78
C GLY A 506 -19.18 12.90 -25.68
N ARG A 507 -19.90 11.85 -25.29
CA ARG A 507 -20.90 11.91 -24.22
C ARG A 507 -20.59 10.91 -23.13
N LEU A 508 -20.09 11.43 -22.02
CA LEU A 508 -19.85 10.66 -20.81
C LEU A 508 -21.20 10.40 -20.13
N THR A 509 -21.57 9.12 -20.02
CA THR A 509 -22.83 8.69 -19.38
C THR A 509 -22.49 7.91 -18.11
N PHE A 510 -23.07 8.36 -17.00
CA PHE A 510 -23.02 7.72 -15.68
C PHE A 510 -24.33 6.97 -15.50
N ALA A 511 -24.26 5.65 -15.34
CA ALA A 511 -25.41 4.83 -14.99
C ALA A 511 -25.87 5.10 -13.54
N ASP A 512 -27.04 4.59 -13.18
CA ASP A 512 -27.56 4.59 -11.82
C ASP A 512 -26.54 3.98 -10.84
N GLY A 513 -26.05 4.79 -9.90
CA GLY A 513 -24.99 4.46 -8.94
C GLY A 513 -23.55 4.79 -9.38
N GLU A 514 -23.26 5.09 -10.66
CA GLU A 514 -21.88 5.43 -11.08
C GLU A 514 -21.51 6.86 -10.62
N THR A 515 -20.40 6.99 -9.87
CA THR A 515 -19.87 8.28 -9.40
C THR A 515 -18.59 8.75 -10.10
N LEU A 516 -17.86 7.87 -10.78
CA LEU A 516 -16.64 8.20 -11.53
C LEU A 516 -16.74 7.63 -12.95
N ARG A 517 -16.33 8.43 -13.95
CA ARG A 517 -16.17 7.99 -15.34
C ARG A 517 -14.97 8.72 -15.96
N THR A 518 -14.17 8.00 -16.75
CA THR A 518 -12.96 8.53 -17.38
C THR A 518 -13.17 8.92 -18.84
N ILE A 519 -12.35 9.86 -19.30
CA ILE A 519 -12.16 10.26 -20.69
C ILE A 519 -10.75 9.82 -21.08
N GLU A 520 -10.62 8.99 -22.13
CA GLU A 520 -9.33 8.60 -22.70
C GLU A 520 -9.01 9.57 -23.85
N ILE A 521 -7.91 10.33 -23.75
CA ILE A 521 -7.41 11.23 -24.81
C ILE A 521 -6.08 10.66 -25.31
N PRO A 522 -5.95 10.33 -26.61
CA PRO A 522 -4.65 9.94 -27.18
C PRO A 522 -3.75 11.17 -27.27
N ILE A 523 -2.58 11.08 -26.64
CA ILE A 523 -1.47 12.03 -26.81
C ILE A 523 -0.60 11.49 -27.96
N ILE A 524 0.00 12.39 -28.73
CA ILE A 524 0.96 12.07 -29.78
C ILE A 524 2.36 12.38 -29.20
N ASN A 525 3.32 11.50 -29.45
CA ASN A 525 4.74 11.74 -29.26
C ASN A 525 5.40 11.63 -30.64
N ASP A 526 6.35 12.51 -30.97
CA ASP A 526 7.08 12.41 -32.23
C ASP A 526 8.62 12.34 -32.18
N ARG A 527 9.37 13.44 -32.40
CA ARG A 527 10.84 13.69 -32.37
C ARG A 527 11.30 15.15 -32.46
N ASP A 528 10.41 16.11 -32.75
CA ASP A 528 10.82 17.52 -32.74
C ASP A 528 10.89 18.01 -31.27
N ASP A 529 11.63 19.10 -31.01
CA ASP A 529 12.11 19.56 -29.68
C ASP A 529 11.38 20.87 -29.36
N GLU A 530 10.37 20.81 -28.50
CA GLU A 530 9.31 21.82 -28.35
C GLU A 530 9.19 22.36 -26.90
N GLU A 531 8.36 23.39 -26.68
CA GLU A 531 8.08 23.90 -25.32
C GLU A 531 6.89 23.12 -24.73
N ASN A 532 6.75 23.04 -23.39
CA ASN A 532 5.59 22.35 -22.78
C ASN A 532 4.28 23.08 -23.12
N GLU A 533 3.45 22.50 -23.99
CA GLU A 533 2.20 23.10 -24.49
C GLU A 533 0.96 22.66 -23.69
N ASP A 534 -0.13 23.45 -23.76
CA ASP A 534 -1.39 23.13 -23.05
C ASP A 534 -2.64 23.07 -23.96
N PHE A 535 -3.64 22.29 -23.53
CA PHE A 535 -4.99 22.28 -24.10
C PHE A 535 -6.07 22.14 -23.03
N GLN A 536 -7.31 22.49 -23.38
CA GLN A 536 -8.42 22.55 -22.42
C GLN A 536 -9.48 21.46 -22.70
N ILE A 537 -10.13 20.96 -21.64
CA ILE A 537 -11.28 20.05 -21.74
C ILE A 537 -12.49 20.67 -21.06
N LEU A 538 -13.59 20.81 -21.80
CA LEU A 538 -14.80 21.49 -21.35
C LEU A 538 -16.00 20.54 -21.24
N LEU A 539 -16.73 20.61 -20.12
CA LEU A 539 -17.97 19.88 -19.87
C LEU A 539 -19.23 20.70 -20.23
N SER A 540 -20.20 20.06 -20.88
CA SER A 540 -21.36 20.71 -21.51
C SER A 540 -22.60 19.78 -21.64
N ASP A 541 -23.74 20.28 -22.12
CA ASP A 541 -25.02 19.54 -22.34
C ASP A 541 -25.37 18.50 -21.25
N VAL A 542 -25.36 18.91 -19.98
CA VAL A 542 -25.73 18.01 -18.87
C VAL A 542 -27.21 17.62 -18.96
N ARG A 543 -27.48 16.32 -18.79
CA ARG A 543 -28.83 15.71 -18.80
C ARG A 543 -29.01 14.72 -17.66
N GLY A 544 -30.27 14.50 -17.28
CA GLY A 544 -30.64 13.74 -16.08
C GLY A 544 -30.84 14.67 -14.89
N ASN A 545 -30.77 14.14 -13.65
CA ASN A 545 -30.86 14.95 -12.43
C ASN A 545 -29.49 15.53 -12.02
N ALA A 546 -28.80 16.19 -12.96
CA ALA A 546 -27.45 16.72 -12.76
C ALA A 546 -27.27 18.16 -13.26
N ALA A 547 -26.23 18.83 -12.77
CA ALA A 547 -25.72 20.12 -13.24
C ALA A 547 -24.18 20.07 -13.33
N LEU A 548 -23.56 21.10 -13.92
CA LEU A 548 -22.12 21.31 -13.81
C LEU A 548 -21.77 21.91 -12.43
N GLY A 549 -20.66 21.49 -11.83
CA GLY A 549 -20.04 22.21 -10.71
C GLY A 549 -19.20 23.39 -11.19
N GLN A 550 -18.33 23.94 -10.33
CA GLN A 550 -17.43 25.05 -10.68
C GLN A 550 -16.24 24.60 -11.54
N GLN A 551 -15.77 23.37 -11.32
CA GLN A 551 -14.65 22.73 -12.03
C GLN A 551 -15.19 21.95 -13.23
N ASN A 552 -15.82 22.67 -14.16
CA ASN A 552 -16.43 22.13 -15.39
C ASN A 552 -15.54 22.28 -16.64
N GLU A 553 -14.31 22.73 -16.41
CA GLU A 553 -13.28 23.08 -17.36
C GLU A 553 -11.96 22.68 -16.67
N VAL A 554 -11.01 22.12 -17.41
CA VAL A 554 -9.70 21.74 -16.87
C VAL A 554 -8.64 21.93 -17.95
N GLU A 555 -7.50 22.41 -17.51
CA GLU A 555 -6.27 22.62 -18.27
C GLU A 555 -5.45 21.31 -18.28
N VAL A 556 -4.80 21.01 -19.40
CA VAL A 556 -3.94 19.84 -19.58
C VAL A 556 -2.61 20.29 -20.17
N VAL A 557 -1.53 20.13 -19.44
CA VAL A 557 -0.16 20.37 -19.93
C VAL A 557 0.41 19.07 -20.52
N ILE A 558 1.00 19.14 -21.70
CA ILE A 558 1.84 18.08 -22.28
C ILE A 558 3.30 18.44 -21.96
N LEU A 559 4.07 17.44 -21.51
CA LEU A 559 5.50 17.59 -21.23
C LEU A 559 6.31 16.94 -22.35
N ASP A 560 7.24 17.70 -22.94
CA ASP A 560 8.22 17.22 -23.93
C ASP A 560 9.23 16.24 -23.30
N ASP A 561 9.60 15.18 -24.03
CA ASP A 561 10.76 14.34 -23.69
C ASP A 561 11.73 14.00 -24.84
N ASP A 562 11.49 14.51 -26.05
CA ASP A 562 12.44 14.44 -27.17
C ASP A 562 13.53 15.54 -27.14
N GLY A 563 13.42 16.55 -26.26
CA GLY A 563 14.42 17.59 -26.03
C GLY A 563 15.67 17.16 -25.24
N ALA A 564 16.56 18.13 -24.96
CA ALA A 564 17.81 17.89 -24.21
C ALA A 564 17.62 17.76 -22.68
N GLY A 565 16.51 18.27 -22.16
CA GLY A 565 16.05 18.11 -20.78
C GLY A 565 16.91 18.76 -19.69
N THR A 566 16.48 18.50 -18.46
CA THR A 566 16.89 19.23 -17.26
C THR A 566 17.68 18.34 -16.31
N VAL A 567 18.84 18.81 -15.83
CA VAL A 567 19.72 18.09 -14.89
C VAL A 567 19.66 18.66 -13.48
N ALA A 568 19.39 17.81 -12.49
CA ALA A 568 19.39 18.15 -11.06
C ALA A 568 20.01 17.02 -10.21
N PHE A 569 20.36 17.29 -8.96
CA PHE A 569 20.66 16.20 -8.01
C PHE A 569 19.37 15.50 -7.57
N SER A 570 19.43 14.19 -7.33
CA SER A 570 18.26 13.40 -6.92
C SER A 570 17.73 13.73 -5.51
N ALA A 571 18.41 14.58 -4.75
CA ALA A 571 18.05 15.00 -3.40
C ALA A 571 18.71 16.34 -3.06
N ILE A 572 18.03 17.23 -2.31
CA ILE A 572 18.63 18.51 -1.86
C ILE A 572 19.67 18.29 -0.73
N SER A 573 19.69 17.11 -0.12
CA SER A 573 20.63 16.71 0.91
C SER A 573 20.80 15.19 0.97
N VAL A 574 22.00 14.72 1.31
CA VAL A 574 22.31 13.30 1.50
C VAL A 574 23.06 13.13 2.82
N ALA A 575 22.57 12.28 3.71
CA ALA A 575 23.27 11.95 4.96
C ALA A 575 24.11 10.67 4.77
N VAL A 576 25.40 10.72 5.10
CA VAL A 576 26.33 9.61 4.92
C VAL A 576 27.19 9.47 6.17
N ASN A 577 27.29 8.26 6.68
CA ASN A 577 28.14 7.91 7.81
C ASN A 577 29.61 7.84 7.36
N GLU A 578 30.54 8.41 8.13
CA GLU A 578 31.95 8.57 7.75
C GLU A 578 32.65 7.23 7.43
N SER A 579 32.39 6.18 8.22
CA SER A 579 32.98 4.85 8.07
C SER A 579 32.55 4.10 6.80
N ARG A 580 31.70 4.72 5.95
CA ARG A 580 31.45 4.26 4.57
C ARG A 580 32.56 4.61 3.60
N GLY A 581 33.38 5.64 3.89
CA GLY A 581 34.51 6.09 3.05
C GLY A 581 34.15 6.75 1.72
N GLU A 582 32.90 6.66 1.24
CA GLU A 582 32.41 7.42 0.08
C GLU A 582 30.96 7.87 0.24
N ALA A 583 30.69 9.11 -0.18
CA ALA A 583 29.35 9.66 -0.34
C ALA A 583 28.90 9.50 -1.80
N LEU A 584 27.87 8.67 -2.01
CA LEU A 584 27.26 8.44 -3.31
C LEU A 584 26.07 9.37 -3.51
N VAL A 585 26.10 10.19 -4.56
CA VAL A 585 25.03 11.11 -4.94
C VAL A 585 24.59 10.82 -6.38
N SER A 586 23.30 10.62 -6.61
CA SER A 586 22.76 10.53 -7.96
C SER A 586 22.43 11.91 -8.53
N LEU A 587 22.77 12.06 -9.80
CA LEU A 587 22.50 13.20 -10.68
C LEU A 587 21.52 12.69 -11.74
N VAL A 588 20.35 13.31 -11.83
CA VAL A 588 19.23 12.87 -12.68
C VAL A 588 18.99 13.84 -13.83
N ARG A 589 18.47 13.31 -14.94
CA ARG A 589 18.11 14.02 -16.16
C ARG A 589 16.65 13.70 -16.50
N THR A 590 15.82 14.74 -16.63
CA THR A 590 14.34 14.68 -16.73
C THR A 590 13.83 15.60 -17.86
N GLY A 591 12.62 15.36 -18.38
CA GLY A 591 12.01 16.18 -19.45
C GLY A 591 12.88 16.30 -20.70
N GLY A 592 13.43 15.18 -21.17
CA GLY A 592 14.36 15.15 -22.31
C GLY A 592 15.61 14.29 -22.09
N THR A 593 15.98 13.49 -23.09
CA THR A 593 17.24 12.71 -23.09
C THR A 593 18.07 12.82 -24.37
N ALA A 594 17.70 13.70 -25.31
CA ALA A 594 18.39 13.82 -26.59
C ALA A 594 19.81 14.39 -26.47
N GLY A 595 20.68 14.02 -27.41
CA GLY A 595 22.06 14.50 -27.43
C GLY A 595 22.94 13.98 -26.27
N THR A 596 24.17 14.49 -26.22
CA THR A 596 25.15 14.22 -25.17
C THR A 596 25.37 15.50 -24.39
N ILE A 597 25.37 15.43 -23.07
CA ILE A 597 25.66 16.58 -22.20
C ILE A 597 26.78 16.26 -21.22
N GLU A 598 27.60 17.26 -20.89
CA GLU A 598 28.66 17.17 -19.88
C GLU A 598 28.39 18.17 -18.74
N VAL A 599 28.25 17.64 -17.52
CA VAL A 599 27.84 18.35 -16.32
C VAL A 599 29.02 18.50 -15.39
N GLY A 600 29.54 19.71 -15.24
CA GLY A 600 30.56 20.03 -14.26
C GLY A 600 29.98 20.12 -12.86
N TYR A 601 30.71 19.58 -11.88
CA TYR A 601 30.35 19.65 -10.47
C TYR A 601 31.58 19.92 -9.60
N ARG A 602 31.35 20.54 -8.44
CA ARG A 602 32.37 20.61 -7.38
C ARG A 602 31.78 20.47 -5.98
N THR A 603 32.62 20.04 -5.05
CA THR A 603 32.38 20.18 -3.60
C THR A 603 32.72 21.59 -3.12
N VAL A 604 32.04 22.06 -2.07
CA VAL A 604 32.30 23.32 -1.35
C VAL A 604 32.09 23.08 0.14
N ALA A 605 33.14 23.32 0.93
CA ALA A 605 33.11 23.27 2.40
C ALA A 605 32.06 24.22 2.99
N ASP A 606 31.39 23.80 4.08
CA ASP A 606 30.43 24.63 4.83
C ASP A 606 30.77 24.62 6.33
N THR A 607 30.48 23.53 7.05
CA THR A 607 31.14 23.25 8.35
C THR A 607 32.33 22.32 8.12
N ALA A 608 32.10 21.24 7.36
CA ALA A 608 33.10 20.22 7.03
C ALA A 608 34.26 20.85 6.26
N LEU A 609 35.47 20.44 6.60
CA LEU A 609 36.74 20.92 6.11
C LEU A 609 37.33 19.97 5.05
N ALA A 610 37.55 20.53 3.85
CA ALA A 610 38.25 19.83 2.77
C ALA A 610 39.66 19.37 3.19
N GLU A 611 40.01 18.15 2.78
CA GLU A 611 41.24 17.42 3.14
C GLU A 611 41.39 17.11 4.64
N VAL A 612 40.30 17.21 5.42
CA VAL A 612 40.19 16.70 6.80
C VAL A 612 39.12 15.61 6.88
N ASP A 613 37.89 15.91 6.41
CA ASP A 613 36.72 15.02 6.54
C ASP A 613 36.11 14.61 5.17
N PHE A 614 36.47 15.32 4.09
CA PHE A 614 36.21 14.89 2.70
C PHE A 614 37.30 15.39 1.73
N VAL A 615 37.47 14.72 0.59
CA VAL A 615 38.45 15.09 -0.45
C VAL A 615 37.87 16.15 -1.40
N GLU A 616 38.57 17.27 -1.61
CA GLU A 616 38.08 18.35 -2.49
C GLU A 616 38.01 17.88 -3.96
N THR A 617 36.80 17.84 -4.51
CA THR A 617 36.53 17.25 -5.83
C THR A 617 35.89 18.27 -6.75
N GLU A 618 36.53 18.54 -7.90
CA GLU A 618 35.98 19.29 -9.04
C GLU A 618 36.18 18.44 -10.30
N SER A 619 35.10 18.08 -11.00
CA SER A 619 35.11 17.11 -12.11
C SER A 619 33.88 17.26 -13.01
N THR A 620 33.77 16.41 -14.05
CA THR A 620 32.62 16.38 -14.98
C THR A 620 32.00 14.98 -15.07
N VAL A 621 30.67 14.94 -15.10
CA VAL A 621 29.86 13.77 -15.46
C VAL A 621 29.42 13.91 -16.91
N ARG A 622 29.45 12.82 -17.68
CA ARG A 622 28.93 12.78 -19.06
C ARG A 622 27.71 11.88 -19.15
N PHE A 623 26.60 12.42 -19.66
CA PHE A 623 25.43 11.66 -20.10
C PHE A 623 25.50 11.44 -21.61
N LEU A 624 25.23 10.21 -22.05
CA LEU A 624 24.97 9.85 -23.45
C LEU A 624 23.46 9.96 -23.74
N PRO A 625 23.04 9.95 -25.03
CA PRO A 625 21.62 9.98 -25.37
C PRO A 625 20.89 8.78 -24.76
N GLY A 626 19.73 9.02 -24.14
CA GLY A 626 18.95 7.98 -23.44
C GLY A 626 19.49 7.55 -22.07
N GLU A 627 20.48 8.26 -21.50
CA GLU A 627 20.87 8.09 -20.09
C GLU A 627 20.15 9.13 -19.21
N THR A 628 19.43 8.66 -18.18
CA THR A 628 18.64 9.48 -17.24
C THR A 628 19.26 9.64 -15.85
N GLU A 629 20.24 8.81 -15.48
CA GLU A 629 20.89 8.85 -14.16
C GLU A 629 22.41 8.66 -14.27
N LYS A 630 23.16 9.39 -13.43
CA LYS A 630 24.59 9.18 -13.19
C LYS A 630 24.91 9.32 -11.71
N GLN A 631 25.73 8.41 -11.18
CA GLN A 631 26.19 8.45 -9.80
C GLN A 631 27.56 9.14 -9.72
N ILE A 632 27.66 10.11 -8.80
CA ILE A 632 28.90 10.75 -8.35
C ILE A 632 29.32 10.09 -7.05
N SER A 633 30.61 9.79 -6.90
CA SER A 633 31.24 9.40 -5.64
C SER A 633 32.18 10.51 -5.19
N ILE A 634 32.09 10.88 -3.91
CA ILE A 634 33.00 11.78 -3.20
C ILE A 634 33.68 10.98 -2.08
N GLU A 635 35.01 10.96 -2.04
CA GLU A 635 35.78 10.25 -1.00
C GLU A 635 35.65 10.99 0.35
N LEU A 636 35.15 10.28 1.37
CA LEU A 636 35.07 10.75 2.75
C LEU A 636 36.31 10.30 3.52
N ILE A 637 36.66 11.02 4.58
CA ILE A 637 37.81 10.71 5.42
C ILE A 637 37.28 10.29 6.80
N ASP A 638 37.69 9.08 7.22
CA ASP A 638 37.28 8.31 8.40
C ASP A 638 38.46 8.34 9.42
N ASP A 639 38.20 8.61 10.71
CA ASP A 639 39.19 9.04 11.71
C ASP A 639 39.14 8.17 13.02
N GLU A 640 39.36 8.74 14.22
CA GLU A 640 39.18 8.12 15.57
C GLU A 640 38.73 9.19 16.62
N LEU A 641 38.00 10.23 16.20
CA LEU A 641 37.61 11.41 17.00
C LEU A 641 36.11 11.71 16.91
N PHE A 642 35.45 11.84 18.06
CA PHE A 642 34.06 12.32 18.08
C PHE A 642 33.95 13.79 17.66
N GLU A 643 33.20 14.02 16.59
CA GLU A 643 32.79 15.35 16.10
C GLU A 643 31.25 15.46 16.00
N GLU A 644 30.73 16.69 15.96
CA GLU A 644 29.29 16.91 15.72
C GLU A 644 28.95 16.56 14.26
N SER A 645 27.68 16.40 13.88
CA SER A 645 27.34 16.08 12.48
C SER A 645 27.66 17.26 11.54
N GLU A 646 28.79 17.13 10.84
CA GLU A 646 29.37 18.11 9.92
C GLU A 646 28.71 18.06 8.52
N ARG A 647 28.93 19.07 7.68
CA ARG A 647 28.36 19.11 6.32
C ARG A 647 29.17 19.92 5.31
N PHE A 648 29.08 19.52 4.04
CA PHE A 648 29.55 20.25 2.87
C PHE A 648 28.48 20.26 1.76
N GLN A 649 28.69 21.03 0.71
CA GLN A 649 27.79 21.11 -0.44
C GLN A 649 28.44 20.55 -1.70
N LEU A 650 27.67 19.88 -2.54
CA LEU A 650 28.03 19.45 -3.89
C LEU A 650 27.13 20.21 -4.86
N MET A 651 27.72 20.96 -5.79
CA MET A 651 26.99 21.88 -6.67
C MET A 651 27.37 21.71 -8.14
N ILE A 652 26.39 21.86 -9.04
CA ILE A 652 26.61 21.95 -10.47
C ILE A 652 27.33 23.29 -10.76
N THR A 653 28.39 23.25 -11.57
CA THR A 653 29.25 24.41 -11.86
C THR A 653 29.17 24.88 -13.30
N GLU A 654 29.04 23.96 -14.24
CA GLU A 654 28.89 24.21 -15.67
C GLU A 654 28.06 23.08 -16.30
N LEU A 655 27.41 23.38 -17.42
CA LEU A 655 26.66 22.43 -18.23
C LEU A 655 26.99 22.72 -19.70
N ASP A 656 27.50 21.72 -20.43
CA ASP A 656 27.83 21.80 -21.86
C ASP A 656 26.89 20.89 -22.66
N GLY A 657 26.33 21.45 -23.73
CA GLY A 657 25.15 20.95 -24.43
C GLY A 657 23.92 21.84 -24.21
N ASP A 658 22.80 21.46 -24.81
CA ASP A 658 21.59 22.28 -24.89
C ASP A 658 20.58 22.00 -23.73
N ALA A 659 21.03 21.34 -22.67
CA ALA A 659 20.24 21.00 -21.48
C ALA A 659 20.18 22.13 -20.44
N GLU A 660 19.18 22.10 -19.56
CA GLU A 660 18.99 23.06 -18.46
C GLU A 660 19.50 22.52 -17.10
N ILE A 661 19.72 23.44 -16.14
CA ILE A 661 20.04 23.09 -14.75
C ILE A 661 18.77 23.23 -13.90
N GLY A 662 18.27 22.10 -13.39
CA GLY A 662 17.05 22.03 -12.59
C GLY A 662 17.27 22.31 -11.11
N SER A 663 16.19 22.16 -10.34
CA SER A 663 16.22 22.21 -8.88
C SER A 663 16.14 20.79 -8.31
N PRO A 664 17.04 20.36 -7.41
CA PRO A 664 18.17 21.11 -6.83
C PRO A 664 19.43 21.15 -7.71
N ALA A 665 19.94 22.36 -7.98
CA ALA A 665 21.25 22.59 -8.59
C ALA A 665 22.44 22.34 -7.63
N SER A 666 22.16 22.09 -6.35
CA SER A 666 23.13 21.82 -5.29
C SER A 666 22.54 20.93 -4.20
N THR A 667 23.28 19.91 -3.77
CA THR A 667 22.92 19.04 -2.65
C THR A 667 23.83 19.28 -1.43
N THR A 668 23.30 19.13 -0.22
CA THR A 668 24.07 19.24 1.04
C THR A 668 24.40 17.84 1.56
N ILE A 669 25.66 17.45 1.49
CA ILE A 669 26.14 16.18 2.04
C ILE A 669 26.44 16.40 3.52
N SER A 670 25.75 15.66 4.39
CA SER A 670 25.95 15.69 5.84
C SER A 670 26.72 14.45 6.26
N ILE A 671 27.87 14.66 6.89
CA ILE A 671 28.72 13.60 7.44
C ILE A 671 28.18 13.26 8.83
N LEU A 672 27.75 12.02 9.01
CA LEU A 672 27.32 11.50 10.30
C LEU A 672 28.50 10.81 10.98
N ASN A 673 28.99 11.43 12.05
CA ASN A 673 29.96 10.84 12.97
C ASN A 673 29.47 9.45 13.44
N ASP A 674 30.35 8.45 13.48
CA ASP A 674 30.11 7.13 14.11
C ASP A 674 31.06 6.79 15.26
N ASP A 675 32.05 7.64 15.53
CA ASP A 675 32.88 7.58 16.74
C ASP A 675 32.10 7.89 18.06
N PRO A 676 32.55 7.39 19.22
CA PRO A 676 31.84 7.56 20.48
C PRO A 676 32.26 8.81 21.25
N ASP A 677 31.31 9.69 21.63
CA ASP A 677 31.65 10.90 22.40
C ASP A 677 32.40 10.60 23.70
N THR A 678 33.60 11.18 23.81
CA THR A 678 34.49 11.06 24.96
C THR A 678 34.33 12.20 25.97
N ASN A 679 33.49 13.20 25.68
CA ASN A 679 33.25 14.35 26.56
C ASN A 679 32.33 13.99 27.74
N PHE A 680 31.16 13.38 27.49
CA PHE A 680 30.29 12.81 28.53
C PHE A 680 30.37 11.28 28.58
N ALA A 681 29.64 10.66 29.51
CA ALA A 681 29.55 9.20 29.61
C ALA A 681 28.11 8.72 29.41
N THR A 682 27.91 7.71 28.58
CA THR A 682 26.62 7.01 28.45
C THR A 682 26.53 5.90 29.50
N ILE A 683 25.31 5.54 29.91
CA ILE A 683 25.03 4.41 30.82
C ILE A 683 23.75 3.71 30.33
N SER A 684 23.87 2.42 30.02
CA SER A 684 22.82 1.56 29.44
C SER A 684 22.84 0.16 30.06
N LEU A 685 21.78 -0.63 29.81
CA LEU A 685 21.73 -2.06 30.13
C LEU A 685 22.38 -2.90 29.02
N GLU A 686 22.77 -4.14 29.34
CA GLU A 686 23.36 -5.09 28.38
C GLU A 686 22.32 -5.70 27.40
N SER A 687 21.02 -5.52 27.64
CA SER A 687 19.92 -5.97 26.77
C SER A 687 18.59 -5.32 27.18
N VAL A 688 17.67 -5.15 26.23
CA VAL A 688 16.25 -4.80 26.44
C VAL A 688 15.46 -5.90 27.16
N SER A 689 15.95 -7.14 27.19
CA SER A 689 15.26 -8.24 27.88
C SER A 689 16.20 -9.31 28.45
N TYR A 690 15.70 -10.00 29.48
CA TYR A 690 16.39 -11.10 30.16
C TYR A 690 15.41 -12.24 30.48
N GLU A 691 15.77 -13.48 30.10
CA GLU A 691 15.08 -14.68 30.57
C GLU A 691 15.81 -15.28 31.77
N VAL A 692 15.04 -15.66 32.80
CA VAL A 692 15.56 -16.39 33.97
C VAL A 692 14.59 -17.52 34.33
N ARG A 693 15.12 -18.68 34.73
CA ARG A 693 14.28 -19.72 35.36
C ARG A 693 14.09 -19.42 36.83
N GLU A 694 12.92 -19.74 37.35
CA GLU A 694 12.57 -19.63 38.75
C GLU A 694 13.67 -20.24 39.66
N ASN A 695 14.07 -21.50 39.40
CA ASN A 695 15.15 -22.19 40.12
C ASN A 695 16.57 -21.62 39.97
N ALA A 696 16.80 -20.57 39.16
CA ALA A 696 18.11 -19.94 39.05
C ALA A 696 18.48 -19.21 40.35
N GLY A 697 17.49 -18.72 41.11
CA GLY A 697 17.64 -18.02 42.39
C GLY A 697 18.29 -16.64 42.33
N GLN A 698 19.07 -16.32 41.28
CA GLN A 698 19.63 -14.99 41.03
C GLN A 698 19.72 -14.69 39.53
N LEU A 699 19.08 -13.60 39.10
CA LEU A 699 19.39 -12.96 37.82
C LEU A 699 20.56 -11.99 37.99
N ARG A 700 21.40 -11.88 36.96
CA ARG A 700 22.53 -10.94 36.87
C ARG A 700 22.36 -10.09 35.63
N VAL A 701 22.21 -8.78 35.82
CA VAL A 701 22.09 -7.79 34.74
C VAL A 701 23.36 -6.97 34.71
N THR A 702 24.05 -6.92 33.56
CA THR A 702 25.18 -5.99 33.39
C THR A 702 24.64 -4.61 33.00
N VAL A 703 25.24 -3.58 33.59
CA VAL A 703 25.05 -2.18 33.23
C VAL A 703 26.39 -1.69 32.68
N PHE A 704 26.38 -1.21 31.44
CA PHE A 704 27.55 -0.65 30.79
C PHE A 704 27.70 0.84 31.10
N ARG A 705 28.91 1.34 30.85
CA ARG A 705 29.23 2.75 30.81
C ARG A 705 30.29 2.96 29.72
N GLU A 706 29.99 3.84 28.79
CA GLU A 706 30.84 4.11 27.62
C GLU A 706 31.08 5.62 27.51
N GLY A 707 31.82 6.07 26.49
CA GLY A 707 32.36 7.44 26.45
C GLY A 707 33.37 7.71 27.58
N ASN A 708 33.27 8.88 28.23
CA ASN A 708 34.20 9.34 29.25
C ASN A 708 34.29 8.40 30.47
N LEU A 709 35.43 7.75 30.70
CA LEU A 709 35.67 6.88 31.88
C LEU A 709 36.51 7.53 32.99
N ASP A 710 37.10 8.71 32.77
CA ASP A 710 38.07 9.35 33.67
C ASP A 710 37.44 10.05 34.89
N ILE A 711 36.12 10.26 34.86
CA ILE A 711 35.33 10.78 35.98
C ILE A 711 34.55 9.63 36.64
N ALA A 712 34.16 9.74 37.92
CA ALA A 712 33.25 8.78 38.56
C ALA A 712 31.78 9.14 38.27
N ALA A 713 30.99 8.16 37.80
CA ALA A 713 29.59 8.34 37.41
C ALA A 713 28.63 7.49 38.26
N THR A 714 27.37 7.89 38.30
CA THR A 714 26.29 7.20 39.03
C THR A 714 25.03 7.11 38.19
N VAL A 715 24.25 6.05 38.40
CA VAL A 715 22.88 5.92 37.89
C VAL A 715 22.01 5.33 39.00
N GLU A 716 20.76 5.75 39.14
CA GLU A 716 19.78 5.11 40.01
C GLU A 716 19.06 4.00 39.25
N TYR A 717 18.71 2.92 39.94
CA TYR A 717 17.96 1.81 39.38
C TYR A 717 16.80 1.42 40.29
N SER A 718 15.71 0.93 39.70
CA SER A 718 14.57 0.37 40.43
C SER A 718 13.89 -0.73 39.62
N THR A 719 13.28 -1.71 40.29
CA THR A 719 12.39 -2.68 39.65
C THR A 719 10.92 -2.30 39.84
N LEU A 720 10.15 -2.44 38.76
CA LEU A 720 8.71 -2.21 38.68
C LEU A 720 8.01 -3.54 38.36
N GLY A 721 7.01 -3.93 39.14
CA GLY A 721 6.25 -5.17 38.91
C GLY A 721 5.41 -5.12 37.65
N GLY A 722 5.33 -6.24 36.93
CA GLY A 722 4.49 -6.43 35.74
C GLY A 722 3.40 -7.46 36.04
N SER A 723 3.43 -8.60 35.35
CA SER A 723 2.65 -9.78 35.76
C SER A 723 3.28 -10.55 36.92
N ALA A 724 4.58 -10.35 37.19
CA ALA A 724 5.28 -10.92 38.34
C ALA A 724 5.08 -10.09 39.61
N THR A 725 4.85 -10.76 40.74
CA THR A 725 4.57 -10.13 42.03
C THR A 725 5.84 -9.92 42.86
N ALA A 726 6.09 -8.67 43.24
CA ALA A 726 7.23 -8.31 44.08
C ALA A 726 7.16 -8.94 45.48
N ASP A 727 8.30 -9.48 45.92
CA ASP A 727 8.50 -10.25 47.15
C ASP A 727 7.73 -11.59 47.23
N GLU A 728 7.03 -12.00 46.15
CA GLU A 728 6.49 -13.36 45.96
C GLU A 728 7.30 -14.12 44.88
N ASP A 729 7.56 -13.52 43.71
CA ASP A 729 8.26 -14.16 42.58
C ASP A 729 9.72 -13.68 42.45
N TYR A 730 9.99 -12.43 42.82
CA TYR A 730 11.33 -11.82 42.81
C TYR A 730 11.45 -10.82 43.95
N GLN A 731 12.65 -10.69 44.54
CA GLN A 731 12.86 -9.65 45.55
C GLN A 731 13.02 -8.29 44.88
N SER A 732 12.20 -7.32 45.28
CA SER A 732 12.26 -5.96 44.76
C SER A 732 13.58 -5.25 45.13
N ILE A 733 14.17 -4.49 44.19
CA ILE A 733 15.42 -3.75 44.41
C ILE A 733 15.32 -2.31 43.93
N SER A 734 15.97 -1.40 44.66
CA SER A 734 16.22 -0.02 44.23
C SER A 734 17.48 0.53 44.88
N GLY A 735 18.18 1.43 44.20
CA GLY A 735 19.35 2.10 44.76
C GLY A 735 20.19 2.83 43.72
N THR A 736 21.36 3.31 44.13
CA THR A 736 22.33 3.99 43.24
C THR A 736 23.48 3.04 42.91
N LEU A 737 23.76 2.86 41.62
CA LEU A 737 24.92 2.16 41.10
C LEU A 737 26.06 3.14 40.84
N THR A 738 27.29 2.80 41.21
CA THR A 738 28.46 3.70 41.07
C THR A 738 29.55 3.09 40.21
N PHE A 739 29.85 3.76 39.10
CA PHE A 739 31.02 3.54 38.27
C PHE A 739 32.15 4.43 38.80
N ALA A 740 33.24 3.80 39.24
CA ALA A 740 34.45 4.55 39.56
C ALA A 740 35.21 4.88 38.27
N GLU A 741 36.12 5.86 38.36
CA GLU A 741 37.16 6.15 37.37
C GLU A 741 37.77 4.87 36.78
N GLY A 742 37.78 4.75 35.46
CA GLY A 742 38.31 3.60 34.72
C GLY A 742 37.44 2.32 34.71
N PHE A 743 36.17 2.37 35.11
CA PHE A 743 35.26 1.22 35.02
C PHE A 743 34.11 1.44 34.02
N SER A 744 34.10 0.66 32.94
CA SER A 744 33.06 0.63 31.90
C SER A 744 31.91 -0.37 32.14
N ARG A 745 31.93 -1.15 33.24
CA ARG A 745 30.82 -2.05 33.56
C ARG A 745 30.62 -2.33 35.05
N ARG A 746 29.36 -2.61 35.38
CA ARG A 746 28.86 -3.04 36.68
C ARG A 746 27.83 -4.14 36.49
N THR A 747 27.52 -4.88 37.56
CA THR A 747 26.54 -5.98 37.51
C THR A 747 25.59 -5.82 38.69
N LEU A 748 24.31 -5.63 38.39
CA LEU A 748 23.21 -5.74 39.34
C LEU A 748 22.90 -7.23 39.58
N THR A 749 22.29 -7.54 40.71
CA THR A 749 21.84 -8.91 41.01
C THR A 749 20.47 -8.80 41.67
N ILE A 750 19.50 -9.50 41.08
CA ILE A 750 18.11 -9.58 41.54
C ILE A 750 17.93 -11.01 42.04
N ASP A 751 17.52 -11.18 43.30
CA ASP A 751 17.20 -12.49 43.84
C ASP A 751 15.82 -12.93 43.29
N ILE A 752 15.78 -14.10 42.64
CA ILE A 752 14.56 -14.72 42.12
C ILE A 752 14.07 -15.72 43.16
N ILE A 753 12.76 -15.72 43.43
CA ILE A 753 12.13 -16.57 44.44
C ILE A 753 11.61 -17.81 43.71
N ASN A 754 11.73 -18.98 44.35
CA ASN A 754 11.27 -20.26 43.81
C ASN A 754 10.38 -20.99 44.83
N ASP A 755 9.21 -21.40 44.36
CA ASP A 755 8.09 -21.97 45.09
C ASP A 755 7.94 -23.49 44.77
N THR A 756 6.73 -24.03 44.61
CA THR A 756 6.38 -25.43 44.26
C THR A 756 5.02 -25.55 43.55
N LEU A 757 4.54 -24.45 42.95
CA LEU A 757 3.26 -24.34 42.25
C LEU A 757 3.54 -24.05 40.77
N TYR A 758 2.79 -24.72 39.89
CA TYR A 758 2.85 -24.38 38.46
C TYR A 758 2.06 -23.09 38.19
N GLU A 759 2.75 -22.08 37.68
CA GLU A 759 2.22 -20.76 37.31
C GLU A 759 2.31 -20.52 35.80
N GLN A 760 2.02 -19.30 35.34
CA GLN A 760 2.27 -18.88 33.95
C GLN A 760 3.49 -17.96 33.92
N GLU A 761 4.22 -17.92 32.80
CA GLU A 761 5.40 -17.07 32.64
C GLU A 761 5.12 -15.63 33.06
N SER A 762 5.80 -15.16 34.10
CA SER A 762 5.57 -13.87 34.73
C SER A 762 6.71 -12.88 34.41
N SER A 763 6.45 -11.58 34.49
CA SER A 763 7.44 -10.56 34.12
C SER A 763 7.44 -9.30 34.99
N PHE A 764 8.61 -8.68 35.09
CA PHE A 764 8.81 -7.38 35.74
C PHE A 764 9.86 -6.56 34.99
N THR A 765 9.88 -5.25 35.18
CA THR A 765 10.77 -4.33 34.47
C THR A 765 11.87 -3.81 35.39
N LEU A 766 13.11 -3.74 34.90
CA LEU A 766 14.19 -2.97 35.50
C LEU A 766 14.31 -1.62 34.79
N ILE A 767 14.41 -0.54 35.55
CA ILE A 767 14.45 0.85 35.04
C ILE A 767 15.72 1.53 35.56
N LEU A 768 16.50 2.13 34.65
CA LEU A 768 17.55 3.10 34.98
C LEU A 768 16.97 4.53 35.06
N SER A 769 17.49 5.35 35.95
CA SER A 769 17.02 6.72 36.19
C SER A 769 18.11 7.60 36.82
N ASN A 770 17.90 8.93 36.81
CA ASN A 770 18.73 9.92 37.54
C ASN A 770 20.25 9.71 37.42
N ALA A 771 20.78 9.73 36.19
CA ALA A 771 22.24 9.69 35.98
C ALA A 771 22.95 10.94 36.56
N GLY A 772 24.20 10.76 36.97
CA GLY A 772 24.97 11.80 37.65
C GLY A 772 26.48 11.60 37.52
N GLY A 773 27.23 12.67 37.81
CA GLY A 773 28.69 12.72 37.61
C GLY A 773 29.11 13.14 36.20
N GLY A 774 28.22 13.74 35.41
CA GLY A 774 28.46 14.06 34.00
C GLY A 774 28.12 12.92 33.03
N ALA A 775 27.40 11.90 33.51
CA ALA A 775 26.85 10.84 32.68
C ALA A 775 25.38 11.12 32.32
N VAL A 776 24.98 10.63 31.14
CA VAL A 776 23.59 10.54 30.68
C VAL A 776 23.16 9.06 30.66
N ILE A 777 21.86 8.81 30.59
CA ILE A 777 21.32 7.47 30.30
C ILE A 777 21.16 7.39 28.79
N SER A 778 21.60 6.28 28.20
CA SER A 778 21.33 5.93 26.81
C SER A 778 20.61 4.58 26.79
N ASP A 779 20.00 4.25 25.65
CA ASP A 779 19.27 3.00 25.54
C ASP A 779 20.19 1.77 25.38
N PRO A 780 19.74 0.59 25.84
CA PRO A 780 18.47 0.34 26.54
C PRO A 780 18.47 0.86 27.99
N SER A 781 17.56 1.78 28.29
CA SER A 781 17.39 2.42 29.59
C SER A 781 16.47 1.63 30.53
N THR A 782 15.65 0.74 29.97
CA THR A 782 14.83 -0.24 30.69
C THR A 782 15.04 -1.65 30.13
N ALA A 783 14.68 -2.67 30.91
CA ALA A 783 14.68 -4.05 30.43
C ALA A 783 13.53 -4.87 31.03
N LEU A 784 12.92 -5.72 30.20
CA LEU A 784 11.88 -6.67 30.61
C LEU A 784 12.52 -7.99 31.06
N ILE A 785 12.31 -8.37 32.32
CA ILE A 785 12.71 -9.67 32.86
C ILE A 785 11.51 -10.63 32.74
N ARG A 786 11.71 -11.78 32.10
CA ARG A 786 10.76 -12.91 32.08
C ARG A 786 11.22 -14.01 33.02
N ILE A 787 10.36 -14.41 33.94
CA ILE A 787 10.53 -15.55 34.84
C ILE A 787 9.83 -16.76 34.21
N ILE A 788 10.62 -17.79 33.91
CA ILE A 788 10.16 -19.05 33.34
C ILE A 788 10.03 -20.06 34.50
N ASP A 789 8.78 -20.41 34.81
CA ASP A 789 8.38 -21.54 35.66
C ASP A 789 9.15 -22.82 35.28
N ASP A 790 9.61 -23.58 36.27
CA ASP A 790 10.23 -24.90 36.05
C ASP A 790 9.50 -26.07 36.73
N ASP A 791 8.28 -25.84 37.21
CA ASP A 791 7.44 -26.84 37.85
C ASP A 791 6.49 -27.55 36.85
N ALA A 792 5.74 -28.54 37.34
CA ALA A 792 5.02 -29.48 36.49
C ALA A 792 3.49 -29.33 36.54
N LEU A 793 2.91 -28.85 35.42
CA LEU A 793 1.47 -28.83 35.12
C LEU A 793 0.68 -29.98 35.80
N PRO A 794 -0.22 -29.70 36.76
CA PRO A 794 -0.80 -30.73 37.64
C PRO A 794 -1.87 -31.60 36.93
N PHE A 795 -1.45 -32.74 36.38
CA PHE A 795 -2.33 -33.64 35.63
C PHE A 795 -3.11 -34.66 36.51
N VAL A 796 -4.42 -34.79 36.26
CA VAL A 796 -5.29 -35.76 36.95
C VAL A 796 -5.47 -37.04 36.13
N SER A 797 -4.85 -38.15 36.55
CA SER A 797 -4.96 -39.45 35.87
C SER A 797 -6.25 -40.21 36.25
N ILE A 798 -7.22 -40.27 35.33
CA ILE A 798 -8.44 -41.06 35.50
C ILE A 798 -8.22 -42.50 35.04
N GLN A 799 -7.89 -43.41 35.97
CA GLN A 799 -7.75 -44.84 35.65
C GLN A 799 -9.09 -45.49 35.31
N SER A 800 -9.27 -45.87 34.04
CA SER A 800 -10.40 -46.69 33.58
C SER A 800 -10.24 -48.16 34.00
N PRO A 801 -11.33 -48.87 34.38
CA PRO A 801 -11.26 -50.27 34.79
C PRO A 801 -10.91 -51.19 33.61
N THR A 802 -9.91 -52.05 33.78
CA THR A 802 -9.40 -52.93 32.72
C THR A 802 -10.32 -54.14 32.43
N PRO A 803 -10.61 -54.46 31.16
CA PRO A 803 -11.25 -55.71 30.78
C PRO A 803 -10.26 -56.89 30.90
N SER A 804 -10.76 -58.07 31.26
CA SER A 804 -9.94 -59.27 31.48
C SER A 804 -10.21 -60.37 30.45
N SER A 805 -9.28 -60.61 29.52
CA SER A 805 -9.14 -61.90 28.81
C SER A 805 -7.80 -62.07 28.05
N THR A 806 -6.86 -62.77 28.68
CA THR A 806 -6.03 -63.86 28.10
C THR A 806 -6.06 -64.15 26.58
N LEU A 807 -4.91 -64.05 25.87
CA LEU A 807 -4.06 -65.18 25.36
C LEU A 807 -3.13 -64.81 24.17
N GLY A 808 -1.93 -65.41 24.13
CA GLY A 808 -0.95 -65.36 23.01
C GLY A 808 -0.01 -64.14 23.05
N SER A 809 1.33 -64.19 23.19
CA SER A 809 2.40 -65.10 22.72
C SER A 809 2.67 -65.02 21.20
N SER A 810 3.89 -64.79 20.68
CA SER A 810 5.23 -64.82 21.32
C SER A 810 6.40 -64.29 20.44
N SER A 811 7.27 -63.45 21.01
CA SER A 811 8.74 -63.33 20.72
C SER A 811 9.32 -62.22 21.63
N SER A 812 10.15 -62.48 22.64
CA SER A 812 11.59 -62.82 22.64
C SER A 812 12.52 -61.74 22.05
N SER A 813 13.60 -61.28 22.70
CA SER A 813 14.08 -61.44 24.09
C SER A 813 15.41 -60.67 24.27
N LEU A 814 15.66 -60.05 25.44
CA LEU A 814 16.97 -59.86 26.14
C LEU A 814 16.70 -58.95 27.37
N PHE A 815 16.65 -59.50 28.58
CA PHE A 815 17.69 -59.45 29.64
C PHE A 815 17.98 -58.01 30.15
N ASP A 816 17.48 -57.59 31.32
CA ASP A 816 17.96 -57.89 32.70
C ASP A 816 19.22 -57.01 33.05
N GLN A 817 19.43 -56.43 34.24
CA GLN A 817 19.05 -56.88 35.58
C GLN A 817 18.97 -55.74 36.62
N GLN A 818 18.08 -55.92 37.62
CA GLN A 818 18.00 -55.46 39.03
C GLN A 818 19.03 -54.42 39.59
N LYS A 819 18.78 -53.63 40.66
CA LYS A 819 18.11 -54.00 41.93
C LYS A 819 17.99 -52.84 42.94
N SER A 820 16.97 -52.90 43.83
CA SER A 820 16.92 -52.33 45.22
C SER A 820 17.09 -50.82 45.42
N SER A 821 16.58 -50.14 46.46
CA SER A 821 15.59 -50.38 47.55
C SER A 821 15.46 -49.03 48.32
N ASP A 822 14.48 -48.72 49.18
CA ASP A 822 13.44 -49.48 49.88
C ASP A 822 12.28 -48.49 50.28
N ARG A 823 11.24 -48.98 50.97
CA ARG A 823 10.38 -48.33 52.02
C ARG A 823 10.43 -46.78 52.25
N GLN A 824 9.34 -46.07 52.59
CA GLN A 824 8.11 -46.52 53.28
C GLN A 824 6.93 -45.50 53.23
N SER A 825 5.71 -46.03 53.13
CA SER A 825 4.38 -45.61 53.68
C SER A 825 4.25 -44.34 54.59
N ASN A 826 3.10 -43.64 54.75
CA ASN A 826 1.72 -44.16 54.92
C ASN A 826 0.62 -43.05 55.02
N ARG A 827 -0.59 -43.30 54.47
CA ARG A 827 -1.96 -42.94 54.98
C ARG A 827 -2.50 -41.50 55.10
N ASN A 828 -3.50 -41.23 54.23
CA ASN A 828 -4.93 -40.91 54.51
C ASN A 828 -5.37 -39.88 55.59
N SER A 829 -6.06 -38.82 55.13
CA SER A 829 -7.46 -38.44 55.51
C SER A 829 -8.01 -37.44 54.47
N ARG A 830 -9.16 -37.62 53.80
CA ARG A 830 -10.53 -37.13 54.18
C ARG A 830 -10.52 -35.77 54.91
N ASP A 831 -11.25 -34.74 54.46
CA ASP A 831 -12.69 -34.78 54.14
C ASP A 831 -13.13 -33.96 52.88
N LYS A 832 -14.41 -33.56 52.77
CA LYS A 832 -15.07 -33.06 51.53
C LYS A 832 -15.29 -31.54 51.42
N GLY A 833 -15.39 -31.03 50.18
CA GLY A 833 -16.02 -29.74 49.81
C GLY A 833 -16.45 -29.67 48.34
N SER A 834 -17.58 -29.00 48.07
CA SER A 834 -18.22 -28.69 46.75
C SER A 834 -17.33 -27.85 45.82
N SER A 835 -17.49 -27.69 44.49
CA SER A 835 -18.48 -28.06 43.43
C SER A 835 -17.68 -28.19 42.10
N GLY A 836 -18.10 -28.76 40.97
CA GLY A 836 -19.43 -29.07 40.44
C GLY A 836 -19.69 -28.35 39.10
N LEU A 837 -18.81 -28.55 38.10
CA LEU A 837 -18.88 -27.93 36.75
C LEU A 837 -18.93 -29.04 35.67
N GLN A 838 -19.61 -28.79 34.55
CA GLN A 838 -19.83 -29.79 33.49
C GLN A 838 -18.91 -29.56 32.29
N VAL A 839 -18.27 -30.62 31.81
CA VAL A 839 -17.42 -30.63 30.60
C VAL A 839 -18.09 -31.47 29.52
N PHE A 840 -18.16 -30.94 28.29
CA PHE A 840 -18.54 -31.70 27.09
C PHE A 840 -17.29 -32.35 26.49
N GLU A 841 -17.32 -33.67 26.24
CA GLU A 841 -16.26 -34.36 25.50
C GLU A 841 -16.39 -34.11 23.98
N ILE A 842 -15.41 -33.43 23.37
CA ILE A 842 -15.18 -33.52 21.92
C ILE A 842 -14.25 -34.71 21.66
N LYS A 843 -14.72 -35.68 20.85
CA LYS A 843 -13.92 -36.87 20.49
C LYS A 843 -13.36 -36.78 19.07
N LEU A 844 -12.12 -36.28 18.97
CA LEU A 844 -11.31 -36.33 17.75
C LEU A 844 -11.18 -37.77 17.23
N ARG A 845 -11.60 -38.00 15.97
CA ARG A 845 -11.36 -39.26 15.24
C ARG A 845 -10.39 -39.02 14.09
N LYS A 846 -9.12 -39.37 14.29
CA LYS A 846 -8.18 -39.54 13.15
C LYS A 846 -8.68 -40.68 12.26
N SER A 847 -8.83 -40.44 10.96
CA SER A 847 -9.25 -41.44 9.97
C SER A 847 -8.47 -41.28 8.67
N ALA A 848 -7.28 -41.85 8.60
CA ALA A 848 -6.59 -42.05 7.32
C ALA A 848 -7.37 -43.10 6.49
N ARG A 849 -7.65 -42.79 5.22
CA ARG A 849 -8.13 -43.74 4.22
C ARG A 849 -7.37 -43.58 2.90
N SER A 850 -7.22 -44.68 2.18
CA SER A 850 -6.38 -44.81 1.00
C SER A 850 -7.14 -44.51 -0.30
N LYS A 851 -6.43 -43.98 -1.31
CA LYS A 851 -6.90 -43.90 -2.71
C LYS A 851 -7.10 -45.31 -3.28
N THR A 852 -8.29 -45.91 -3.13
CA THR A 852 -8.61 -47.20 -3.82
C THR A 852 -10.10 -47.54 -4.02
N GLU A 853 -11.08 -46.71 -3.62
CA GLU A 853 -12.53 -47.05 -3.69
C GLU A 853 -13.38 -46.12 -4.59
N GLU A 854 -12.79 -45.50 -5.63
CA GLU A 854 -13.50 -44.52 -6.49
C GLU A 854 -13.42 -44.78 -8.00
N LEU A 855 -13.33 -46.06 -8.41
CA LEU A 855 -13.33 -46.49 -9.82
C LEU A 855 -14.45 -47.47 -10.22
N GLU A 856 -15.38 -47.81 -9.31
CA GLU A 856 -16.53 -48.69 -9.61
C GLU A 856 -17.90 -47.98 -9.55
N LYS A 857 -17.95 -46.64 -9.61
CA LYS A 857 -19.20 -45.85 -9.68
C LYS A 857 -19.47 -45.16 -11.02
N MET A 858 -18.64 -45.36 -12.04
CA MET A 858 -18.91 -44.93 -13.44
C MET A 858 -19.35 -46.12 -14.32
N ALA A 859 -20.35 -46.89 -13.88
CA ALA A 859 -20.76 -48.12 -14.58
C ALA A 859 -22.24 -48.54 -14.44
N ASN A 860 -23.19 -47.60 -14.29
CA ASN A 860 -24.62 -47.80 -14.63
C ASN A 860 -25.46 -46.54 -14.41
N MET A 861 -26.06 -45.99 -15.47
CA MET A 861 -27.49 -45.64 -15.57
C MET A 861 -27.77 -44.86 -16.86
N ASP A 862 -27.91 -45.59 -17.97
CA ASP A 862 -28.35 -45.02 -19.25
C ASP A 862 -29.19 -46.07 -20.01
N ALA A 863 -30.53 -46.03 -19.82
CA ALA A 863 -31.52 -46.79 -20.60
C ALA A 863 -32.97 -46.44 -20.18
N GLU A 864 -33.76 -45.91 -21.12
CA GLU A 864 -35.20 -46.19 -21.38
C GLU A 864 -36.27 -45.99 -20.27
N SER A 865 -37.55 -45.71 -20.56
CA SER A 865 -38.19 -44.98 -21.68
C SER A 865 -39.67 -44.70 -21.34
N GLU A 866 -40.25 -43.65 -21.95
CA GLU A 866 -41.65 -43.46 -22.40
C GLU A 866 -42.92 -43.93 -21.63
N GLN A 867 -44.00 -43.13 -21.84
CA GLN A 867 -45.44 -43.48 -21.78
C GLN A 867 -46.06 -43.77 -20.38
N LYS A 868 -47.12 -43.05 -19.95
CA LYS A 868 -48.38 -42.89 -20.69
C LYS A 868 -49.28 -41.72 -20.24
N HIS A 869 -50.27 -41.47 -21.11
CA HIS A 869 -51.62 -40.89 -20.94
C HIS A 869 -52.22 -40.83 -19.52
N GLY A 870 -53.16 -39.92 -19.20
CA GLY A 870 -53.87 -38.94 -20.06
C GLY A 870 -55.07 -38.31 -19.32
N GLU A 871 -56.11 -37.89 -20.07
CA GLU A 871 -57.37 -37.25 -19.60
C GLU A 871 -57.17 -35.81 -19.04
N THR A 872 -57.70 -34.69 -19.57
CA THR A 872 -59.01 -34.23 -20.12
C THR A 872 -60.00 -33.68 -19.08
N SER A 873 -60.67 -32.56 -19.45
CA SER A 873 -61.75 -31.82 -18.76
C SER A 873 -61.31 -30.77 -17.71
N SER A 874 -62.05 -29.68 -17.43
CA SER A 874 -63.04 -28.92 -18.23
C SER A 874 -63.40 -27.59 -17.52
N CYS A 875 -63.89 -26.61 -18.27
CA CYS A 875 -64.27 -25.24 -17.88
C CYS A 875 -65.26 -25.07 -16.70
N GLY A 876 -65.10 -23.94 -16.00
CA GLY A 876 -66.15 -23.04 -15.50
C GLY A 876 -65.49 -21.66 -15.22
N SER A 877 -65.94 -20.48 -15.66
CA SER A 877 -67.28 -19.83 -15.70
C SER A 877 -67.80 -19.45 -14.30
N ALA A 878 -68.19 -18.21 -14.00
CA ALA A 878 -68.38 -17.02 -14.84
C ALA A 878 -68.31 -15.67 -14.07
N GLU A 879 -68.20 -14.58 -14.84
CA GLU A 879 -68.85 -13.24 -14.71
C GLU A 879 -69.26 -12.67 -13.33
N ASP A 880 -68.65 -11.53 -12.95
CA ASP A 880 -69.30 -10.20 -12.71
C ASP A 880 -68.22 -9.17 -12.28
N GLN A 881 -68.05 -7.98 -12.89
CA GLN A 881 -68.87 -6.74 -12.98
C GLN A 881 -68.60 -5.65 -11.92
N THR A 882 -67.77 -4.67 -12.33
CA THR A 882 -67.93 -3.20 -12.17
C THR A 882 -68.11 -2.51 -10.80
N ASN A 883 -67.07 -1.75 -10.41
CA ASN A 883 -67.01 -0.25 -10.36
C ASN A 883 -67.72 0.56 -9.24
N CYS A 884 -67.23 1.80 -9.07
CA CYS A 884 -67.78 2.99 -8.38
C CYS A 884 -67.65 3.13 -6.83
N GLY A 885 -67.42 4.39 -6.38
CA GLY A 885 -67.47 4.85 -4.97
C GLY A 885 -66.10 4.92 -4.29
N ALA A 886 -65.37 6.04 -4.10
CA ALA A 886 -65.61 7.50 -4.10
C ALA A 886 -65.68 8.17 -2.70
N ASP A 887 -64.90 9.25 -2.58
CA ASP A 887 -65.02 10.46 -1.74
C ASP A 887 -64.94 10.42 -0.20
N SER A 888 -63.96 11.19 0.32
CA SER A 888 -64.02 12.04 1.54
C SER A 888 -64.12 11.33 2.92
N GLU A 889 -63.73 11.93 4.06
CA GLU A 889 -63.75 13.34 4.48
C GLU A 889 -62.58 13.71 5.43
N THR A 890 -62.21 15.01 5.43
CA THR A 890 -61.83 15.89 6.59
C THR A 890 -60.82 15.46 7.67
N SER A 891 -60.20 16.34 8.45
CA SER A 891 -59.80 17.76 8.35
C SER A 891 -59.18 18.11 9.70
N GLU A 892 -58.05 18.81 9.73
CA GLU A 892 -57.75 19.71 10.86
C GLU A 892 -56.75 20.79 10.41
N GLN A 893 -57.17 22.05 10.52
CA GLN A 893 -56.30 23.22 10.54
C GLN A 893 -56.41 23.82 11.95
N LEU A 894 -55.31 24.30 12.50
CA LEU A 894 -55.30 25.39 13.46
C LEU A 894 -54.26 26.42 13.04
N GLU A 895 -54.59 27.69 13.28
CA GLU A 895 -53.88 28.87 12.79
C GLU A 895 -52.93 29.44 13.86
N GLU A 896 -52.42 30.64 13.56
CA GLU A 896 -51.77 31.66 14.42
C GLU A 896 -50.23 31.73 14.34
N LEU A 897 -49.61 32.91 14.07
CA LEU A 897 -50.16 34.22 13.66
C LEU A 897 -49.06 35.11 13.02
N GLU A 898 -49.44 36.07 12.17
CA GLU A 898 -48.55 37.05 11.50
C GLU A 898 -48.18 38.25 12.39
N ILE A 899 -47.02 38.90 12.14
CA ILE A 899 -46.80 40.35 12.37
C ILE A 899 -45.96 40.97 11.22
N ASP A 900 -46.36 42.16 10.78
CA ASP A 900 -45.85 43.05 9.71
C ASP A 900 -44.36 43.51 9.78
N MET A 901 -43.69 43.57 8.60
CA MET A 901 -43.23 44.77 7.82
C MET A 901 -42.72 46.08 8.52
N PRO A 902 -42.05 47.06 7.83
CA PRO A 902 -41.26 47.10 6.57
C PRO A 902 -39.98 48.03 6.61
N GLU A 903 -39.52 48.56 5.44
CA GLU A 903 -38.63 49.75 5.18
C GLU A 903 -37.10 49.60 5.38
N GLU A 904 -36.15 50.32 4.75
CA GLU A 904 -35.98 51.15 3.51
C GLU A 904 -34.43 51.34 3.32
N THR A 905 -33.74 51.65 2.20
CA THR A 905 -34.01 51.87 0.74
C THR A 905 -32.69 51.88 -0.06
N ALA A 906 -32.74 51.49 -1.35
CA ALA A 906 -31.89 51.92 -2.49
C ALA A 906 -30.33 51.71 -2.48
N GLY A 907 -29.67 51.52 -3.63
CA GLY A 907 -30.16 51.33 -5.00
C GLY A 907 -29.11 51.62 -6.10
N GLU A 908 -29.46 51.27 -7.36
CA GLU A 908 -28.87 51.70 -8.65
C GLU A 908 -27.39 51.29 -8.95
N GLU A 909 -27.09 50.48 -9.99
CA GLU A 909 -27.14 50.70 -11.47
C GLU A 909 -25.86 51.38 -12.05
N VAL A 910 -25.33 51.08 -13.26
CA VAL A 910 -25.48 49.93 -14.22
C VAL A 910 -24.42 50.07 -15.35
N GLN A 911 -23.99 48.96 -16.00
CA GLN A 911 -23.32 48.90 -17.35
C GLN A 911 -21.93 49.60 -17.53
N SER A 912 -21.10 49.32 -18.55
CA SER A 912 -20.93 48.15 -19.45
C SER A 912 -19.54 48.18 -20.15
N THR A 913 -19.25 47.09 -20.89
CA THR A 913 -18.24 46.86 -21.96
C THR A 913 -18.22 47.96 -23.07
N PRO A 914 -17.30 47.95 -24.10
CA PRO A 914 -16.45 46.85 -24.61
C PRO A 914 -15.03 47.18 -25.18
N SER A 915 -14.37 46.17 -25.80
CA SER A 915 -13.45 46.22 -26.98
C SER A 915 -12.06 46.88 -26.89
N SER A 916 -11.04 46.50 -27.68
CA SER A 916 -10.72 45.25 -28.44
C SER A 916 -9.27 45.29 -29.00
N GLU A 917 -8.75 44.11 -29.38
CA GLU A 917 -7.75 43.84 -30.46
C GLU A 917 -6.27 44.33 -30.37
N SER A 918 -5.41 43.41 -30.87
CA SER A 918 -4.21 43.62 -31.71
C SER A 918 -2.79 43.85 -31.11
N GLU A 919 -2.01 42.76 -31.15
CA GLU A 919 -0.70 42.60 -31.84
C GLU A 919 0.60 43.31 -31.39
N ALA A 920 1.65 42.47 -31.28
CA ALA A 920 3.04 42.66 -31.72
C ALA A 920 3.96 43.71 -31.04
N GLY A 921 4.79 43.24 -30.09
CA GLY A 921 6.08 42.60 -30.44
C GLY A 921 7.40 43.43 -30.46
N ALA A 922 8.50 42.66 -30.42
CA ALA A 922 9.90 43.00 -30.75
C ALA A 922 10.83 43.73 -29.73
N GLU A 923 11.73 42.92 -29.15
CA GLU A 923 13.22 43.05 -29.17
C GLU A 923 14.04 44.06 -28.31
N ALA A 924 15.21 43.53 -27.90
CA ALA A 924 16.53 44.18 -27.79
C ALA A 924 16.94 44.98 -26.52
N GLU A 925 17.63 44.26 -25.63
CA GLU A 925 18.94 44.57 -25.00
C GLU A 925 19.49 46.02 -24.90
N SER A 926 20.09 46.37 -23.74
CA SER A 926 21.53 46.71 -23.66
C SER A 926 22.09 46.94 -22.24
N SER A 927 22.70 45.89 -21.70
CA SER A 927 24.04 45.79 -21.07
C SER A 927 24.82 46.99 -20.44
N VAL A 928 25.73 46.60 -19.51
CA VAL A 928 26.97 47.26 -19.02
C VAL A 928 26.93 48.05 -17.68
N SER A 929 27.77 47.59 -16.74
CA SER A 929 28.02 48.01 -15.33
C SER A 929 29.42 48.66 -15.13
N PRO A 930 29.96 48.91 -13.91
CA PRO A 930 29.37 49.14 -12.57
C PRO A 930 29.67 50.61 -12.10
N PRO A 931 30.65 51.05 -11.24
CA PRO A 931 31.58 50.40 -10.26
C PRO A 931 31.53 50.90 -8.77
N THR A 932 31.77 49.95 -7.86
CA THR A 932 32.49 49.94 -6.56
C THR A 932 32.93 51.24 -5.83
N GLU A 933 32.60 51.41 -4.53
CA GLU A 933 33.51 51.25 -3.36
C GLU A 933 32.93 51.68 -1.97
N THR A 934 32.85 50.70 -1.06
CA THR A 934 33.18 50.63 0.38
C THR A 934 33.36 51.87 1.29
N GLU A 935 32.61 51.94 2.41
CA GLU A 935 33.15 52.12 3.80
C GLU A 935 32.07 51.79 4.88
N ALA A 936 32.41 51.70 6.17
CA ALA A 936 31.62 50.91 7.16
C ALA A 936 31.57 51.44 8.62
N ILE A 937 30.62 50.89 9.42
CA ILE A 937 30.60 50.78 10.92
C ILE A 937 30.33 52.13 11.68
N PRO A 938 29.75 52.19 12.92
CA PRO A 938 29.53 51.12 13.92
C PRO A 938 28.12 50.91 14.53
N VAL A 939 28.04 49.75 15.20
CA VAL A 939 27.07 49.21 16.18
C VAL A 939 26.73 50.15 17.36
N THR A 940 25.57 49.94 18.01
CA THR A 940 25.43 50.09 19.48
C THR A 940 24.34 49.14 20.02
N GLU A 941 24.65 48.42 21.10
CA GLU A 941 23.70 47.72 21.99
C GLU A 941 22.94 48.77 22.86
N ASP A 942 21.89 48.50 23.65
CA ASP A 942 21.57 47.30 24.45
C ASP A 942 20.11 47.32 24.97
N GLN A 943 19.60 46.13 25.34
CA GLN A 943 18.45 45.77 26.21
C GLN A 943 17.23 46.70 26.42
N SER A 944 16.04 46.13 26.16
CA SER A 944 15.02 45.93 27.21
C SER A 944 14.13 44.72 26.92
#